data_AF-A0A132F3R8-F1
#
_entry.id   AF-A0A132F3R8-F1
#
_cell.length_a   1.000
_cell.length_b   1.000
_cell.length_c   1.000
_cell.angle_alpha   90.00
_cell.angle_beta   90.00
_cell.angle_gamma   90.00
#
_symmetry.space_group_name_H-M   'P 1'
#
loop_
_entity.id
_entity.type
_entity.pdbx_description
1 polymer ?
#
loop_
_entity_poly.entity_id
_entity_poly.type
_entity_poly.pdbx_seq_one_letter_code
_entity_poly.pdbx_strand_id
1 'polypeptide(L)'
;MRPAPSRFVLLAAAAGAFHVAGLAAATPPVVPAAASGAAAAPASASAAVPAAAPAASSAPLAGQPAVTVHQPFASLGAFDPLRLRGADDVRTINAGVRLDRVVTGARLRLTYAYSPALVFPMSHLKVSVNGEVVATVPFDAAHAGRAVTQDIPIDPRYFSDFNQIGLRLIAHYTLDHCEDPANSALWADVSPTSELILDEAPVRLPNDLALLPAPFFDRRDNGLVRLPFVLPASPDSATLRSAGVLASWFGALADYRHARFPVSTALPSDDQAVVIGTVATLPAALALPGVGGPTLAIVDNPAAPGRKLLVVTGRTAAEVDDAVATLVLGRAALSGPTATVAHVDPGAPRKPYDAPRWLPVNRPIAFRELVSDPRELEVRGTTPDAIRLNLRVPADLHSWNGAGVPITLRYRYTAPTVQDNSTLAVEINDQLVKSYRLAPARAEDARGRLQLPLLSVPEGRVTSDVDIPAFRVGSGNQLQFRFTLDSQKTGLCSSTANEPQRAAIDPDSTIDFSHFVHYAQLPNLAFFANSGFPFTRFADLSQTAVVMPDRPSPQELEAYLTMLGHMGEWTGFPALRVQVVRAGEVAALAGGKDLLVIDGASSSPLLAHWRAALPLAIGEPGGAGAARVAFSVKERWRNGVGVADGGANIEQTGPLAALAGFELPASHGRSVVALTATEPSRLGDLLDVFQKPGLVSQLQGDLALVRPGTVDSLRVGEPYVVGFVPWYARVWTHAARHPVVLGAVGVVAGLLLALGVFSVLQRIAARRRGM
;
A
#
# COMPACT_ATOMS: atom_id res chain seq x y z
N MET A 1 14.43 13.03 -69.18
CA MET A 1 14.65 11.76 -69.92
C MET A 1 14.67 10.57 -68.96
N ARG A 2 14.71 9.34 -69.48
CA ARG A 2 15.02 8.03 -68.84
C ARG A 2 16.30 7.46 -69.52
N PRO A 3 16.91 6.32 -69.12
CA PRO A 3 16.64 5.36 -68.03
C PRO A 3 17.79 5.42 -66.96
N ALA A 4 18.21 4.47 -66.09
CA ALA A 4 18.06 3.01 -65.84
C ALA A 4 18.70 2.06 -66.90
N PRO A 5 18.90 0.74 -66.67
CA PRO A 5 18.88 -0.09 -65.43
C PRO A 5 20.20 0.08 -64.62
N SER A 6 20.79 -0.82 -63.80
CA SER A 6 20.55 -2.21 -63.30
C SER A 6 21.21 -2.34 -61.90
N ARG A 7 21.02 -3.31 -60.98
CA ARG A 7 20.45 -4.69 -60.89
C ARG A 7 21.32 -5.89 -61.34
N PHE A 8 21.12 -7.01 -60.62
CA PHE A 8 21.79 -8.33 -60.58
C PHE A 8 23.15 -8.43 -59.85
N VAL A 9 23.55 -9.50 -59.12
CA VAL A 9 22.93 -10.49 -58.19
C VAL A 9 23.75 -11.81 -58.19
N LEU A 10 23.90 -12.42 -57.00
CA LEU A 10 24.34 -13.81 -56.69
C LEU A 10 25.84 -14.20 -56.57
N LEU A 11 26.17 -14.64 -55.35
CA LEU A 11 26.85 -15.90 -54.94
C LEU A 11 28.39 -16.11 -54.95
N ALA A 12 28.82 -16.75 -53.84
CA ALA A 12 29.78 -17.87 -53.71
C ALA A 12 31.28 -17.65 -53.34
N ALA A 13 31.58 -18.04 -52.09
CA ALA A 13 32.59 -19.03 -51.68
C ALA A 13 34.12 -18.72 -51.62
N ALA A 14 34.57 -18.42 -50.38
CA ALA A 14 35.54 -19.22 -49.59
C ALA A 14 37.07 -19.22 -49.87
N ALA A 15 37.82 -19.34 -48.76
CA ALA A 15 39.29 -19.49 -48.60
C ALA A 15 40.17 -18.29 -49.04
N GLY A 16 41.29 -17.98 -48.38
CA GLY A 16 41.89 -18.53 -47.16
C GLY A 16 43.27 -17.91 -46.86
N ALA A 17 43.90 -18.29 -45.73
CA ALA A 17 45.24 -17.86 -45.24
C ALA A 17 45.37 -16.37 -44.85
N PHE A 18 45.57 -16.02 -43.57
CA PHE A 18 46.80 -16.11 -42.75
C PHE A 18 47.85 -15.02 -43.03
N HIS A 19 48.06 -14.12 -42.05
CA HIS A 19 49.39 -13.68 -41.62
C HIS A 19 49.37 -13.29 -40.13
N VAL A 20 50.54 -13.32 -39.49
CA VAL A 20 50.73 -13.26 -38.03
C VAL A 20 51.79 -12.23 -37.65
N ALA A 21 51.57 -11.53 -36.53
CA ALA A 21 52.48 -10.77 -35.65
C ALA A 21 51.83 -9.43 -35.23
N GLY A 22 51.99 -8.93 -34.01
CA GLY A 22 52.61 -9.54 -32.83
C GLY A 22 52.82 -8.50 -31.73
N LEU A 23 52.46 -8.80 -30.48
CA LEU A 23 52.66 -7.93 -29.32
C LEU A 23 53.12 -8.74 -28.11
N ALA A 24 53.99 -8.15 -27.29
CA ALA A 24 54.80 -8.87 -26.31
C ALA A 24 54.10 -9.09 -24.96
N ALA A 25 54.51 -10.15 -24.26
CA ALA A 25 54.05 -10.44 -22.91
C ALA A 25 54.82 -9.64 -21.85
N ALA A 26 54.16 -9.30 -20.75
CA ALA A 26 54.76 -8.78 -19.53
C ALA A 26 54.37 -9.69 -18.34
N THR A 27 55.32 -9.95 -17.43
CA THR A 27 55.17 -10.92 -16.34
C THR A 27 54.82 -10.25 -15.00
N PRO A 28 53.99 -10.89 -14.15
CA PRO A 28 53.85 -10.50 -12.75
C PRO A 28 55.07 -10.98 -11.92
N PRO A 29 55.36 -10.33 -10.77
CA PRO A 29 56.53 -10.64 -9.95
C PRO A 29 56.35 -11.89 -9.08
N VAL A 30 57.49 -12.52 -8.72
CA VAL A 30 57.57 -13.67 -7.80
C VAL A 30 57.97 -13.19 -6.40
N VAL A 31 57.34 -13.79 -5.37
CA VAL A 31 57.76 -13.69 -3.96
C VAL A 31 57.89 -15.13 -3.42
N PRO A 32 58.95 -15.49 -2.68
CA PRO A 32 59.32 -16.90 -2.47
C PRO A 32 58.53 -17.60 -1.36
N ALA A 33 58.43 -18.93 -1.46
CA ALA A 33 57.90 -19.80 -0.42
C ALA A 33 59.04 -20.50 0.34
N ALA A 34 58.90 -20.65 1.66
CA ALA A 34 59.79 -21.45 2.50
C ALA A 34 59.09 -21.99 3.76
N ALA A 35 59.45 -23.22 4.14
CA ALA A 35 59.20 -23.88 5.43
C ALA A 35 57.74 -23.95 5.95
N SER A 36 57.14 -25.14 5.83
CA SER A 36 55.93 -25.54 6.57
C SER A 36 56.24 -25.84 8.04
N GLY A 37 55.46 -25.24 8.95
CA GLY A 37 55.40 -25.59 10.37
C GLY A 37 53.97 -26.00 10.76
N ALA A 38 53.81 -26.98 11.65
CA ALA A 38 52.50 -27.56 11.95
C ALA A 38 51.58 -26.55 12.68
N ALA A 39 50.39 -26.32 12.13
CA ALA A 39 49.38 -25.45 12.73
C ALA A 39 48.64 -26.15 13.88
N ALA A 40 48.99 -25.81 15.12
CA ALA A 40 48.12 -26.08 16.27
C ALA A 40 46.89 -25.16 16.20
N ALA A 41 45.71 -25.67 16.60
CA ALA A 41 44.48 -24.90 16.56
C ALA A 41 44.49 -23.77 17.62
N PRO A 42 44.26 -22.49 17.24
CA PRO A 42 44.09 -21.42 18.20
C PRO A 42 42.73 -21.56 18.89
N ALA A 43 42.72 -21.73 20.21
CA ALA A 43 41.49 -21.75 20.98
C ALA A 43 40.79 -20.38 20.92
N SER A 44 39.50 -20.37 20.57
CA SER A 44 38.70 -19.15 20.50
C SER A 44 38.52 -18.53 21.88
N ALA A 45 39.37 -17.56 22.22
CA ALA A 45 39.21 -16.79 23.45
C ALA A 45 37.90 -16.01 23.39
N SER A 46 36.94 -16.36 24.26
CA SER A 46 35.68 -15.64 24.36
C SER A 46 35.94 -14.23 24.88
N ALA A 47 35.85 -13.24 23.99
CA ALA A 47 35.88 -11.83 24.39
C ALA A 47 34.62 -11.55 25.21
N ALA A 48 34.79 -11.37 26.52
CA ALA A 48 33.69 -11.09 27.43
C ALA A 48 33.00 -9.78 27.02
N VAL A 49 31.79 -9.89 26.47
CA VAL A 49 30.89 -8.76 26.27
C VAL A 49 30.67 -8.11 27.65
N PRO A 50 30.90 -6.80 27.81
CA PRO A 50 30.58 -6.12 29.06
C PRO A 50 29.09 -6.34 29.34
N ALA A 51 28.78 -6.95 30.48
CA ALA A 51 27.39 -7.23 30.84
C ALA A 51 26.64 -5.89 30.93
N ALA A 52 25.74 -5.64 29.98
CA ALA A 52 24.85 -4.50 30.04
C ALA A 52 24.09 -4.58 31.37
N ALA A 53 24.16 -3.52 32.18
CA ALA A 53 23.38 -3.45 33.41
C ALA A 53 21.91 -3.71 33.07
N PRO A 54 21.18 -4.52 33.85
CA PRO A 54 19.82 -4.90 33.51
C PRO A 54 18.98 -3.64 33.33
N ALA A 55 18.32 -3.54 32.17
CA ALA A 55 17.45 -2.41 31.85
C ALA A 55 16.46 -2.19 33.00
N ALA A 56 16.29 -0.93 33.42
CA ALA A 56 15.47 -0.58 34.58
C ALA A 56 14.09 -1.21 34.44
N SER A 57 13.73 -2.08 35.40
CA SER A 57 12.61 -3.00 35.26
C SER A 57 11.32 -2.27 34.89
N SER A 58 10.75 -2.67 33.74
CA SER A 58 9.51 -2.11 33.19
C SER A 58 8.30 -2.63 33.98
N ALA A 59 8.21 -2.18 35.23
CA ALA A 59 7.14 -2.56 36.14
C ALA A 59 5.78 -2.02 35.68
N PRO A 60 4.67 -2.74 35.95
CA PRO A 60 3.32 -2.22 35.78
C PRO A 60 3.10 -0.94 36.59
N LEU A 61 2.25 -0.02 36.10
CA LEU A 61 1.86 1.17 36.87
C LEU A 61 0.99 0.76 38.07
N ALA A 62 1.60 0.68 39.25
CA ALA A 62 0.91 0.36 40.49
C ALA A 62 -0.27 1.33 40.73
N GLY A 63 -1.49 0.76 40.79
CA GLY A 63 -2.72 1.52 41.04
C GLY A 63 -3.49 1.97 39.79
N GLN A 64 -3.00 1.76 38.56
CA GLN A 64 -3.86 1.88 37.38
C GLN A 64 -4.60 0.56 37.11
N PRO A 65 -5.90 0.60 36.75
CA PRO A 65 -6.66 -0.61 36.44
C PRO A 65 -6.17 -1.25 35.13
N ALA A 66 -6.30 -2.58 35.04
CA ALA A 66 -6.21 -3.27 33.77
C ALA A 66 -7.39 -2.86 32.87
N VAL A 67 -7.15 -2.79 31.55
CA VAL A 67 -8.15 -2.46 30.55
C VAL A 67 -8.45 -3.68 29.71
N THR A 68 -9.70 -4.13 29.69
CA THR A 68 -10.15 -5.22 28.81
C THR A 68 -10.23 -4.71 27.37
N VAL A 69 -9.31 -5.16 26.53
CA VAL A 69 -9.23 -4.86 25.10
C VAL A 69 -9.92 -5.98 24.31
N HIS A 70 -10.85 -5.60 23.44
CA HIS A 70 -11.59 -6.51 22.57
C HIS A 70 -11.04 -6.46 21.15
N GLN A 71 -10.47 -7.56 20.66
CA GLN A 71 -9.89 -7.71 19.33
C GLN A 71 -10.73 -8.71 18.49
N PRO A 72 -11.82 -8.29 17.83
CA PRO A 72 -12.58 -9.16 16.94
C PRO A 72 -11.73 -9.60 15.74
N PHE A 73 -11.90 -10.83 15.27
CA PHE A 73 -11.09 -11.41 14.18
C PHE A 73 -11.07 -10.56 12.90
N ALA A 74 -12.17 -9.87 12.58
CA ALA A 74 -12.22 -8.87 11.50
C ALA A 74 -11.17 -7.74 11.67
N SER A 75 -10.91 -7.27 12.88
CA SER A 75 -9.86 -6.26 13.18
C SER A 75 -8.44 -6.82 13.09
N LEU A 76 -8.30 -8.15 13.11
CA LEU A 76 -7.05 -8.89 12.92
C LEU A 76 -6.88 -9.39 11.47
N GLY A 77 -7.68 -8.85 10.53
CA GLY A 77 -7.62 -9.13 9.09
C GLY A 77 -8.49 -10.28 8.59
N ALA A 78 -9.15 -11.04 9.48
CA ALA A 78 -10.07 -12.11 9.12
C ALA A 78 -11.51 -11.58 8.98
N PHE A 79 -11.76 -10.84 7.90
CA PHE A 79 -13.07 -10.23 7.61
C PHE A 79 -14.15 -11.25 7.21
N ASP A 80 -13.76 -12.30 6.49
CA ASP A 80 -14.62 -13.43 6.11
C ASP A 80 -14.59 -14.56 7.16
N PRO A 81 -15.61 -15.43 7.20
CA PRO A 81 -15.56 -16.67 7.99
C PRO A 81 -14.36 -17.53 7.62
N LEU A 82 -13.59 -17.95 8.62
CA LEU A 82 -12.43 -18.82 8.44
C LEU A 82 -12.93 -20.25 8.20
N ARG A 83 -12.87 -20.66 6.93
CA ARG A 83 -13.36 -21.95 6.45
C ARG A 83 -12.30 -23.03 6.65
N LEU A 84 -12.55 -23.96 7.56
CA LEU A 84 -11.75 -25.17 7.79
C LEU A 84 -12.40 -26.34 7.05
N ARG A 85 -11.67 -27.05 6.18
CA ARG A 85 -12.21 -28.06 5.27
C ARG A 85 -11.32 -29.29 5.15
N GLY A 86 -11.94 -30.46 5.14
CA GLY A 86 -11.24 -31.75 5.14
C GLY A 86 -10.90 -32.24 6.56
N ALA A 87 -10.19 -33.37 6.62
CA ALA A 87 -9.93 -34.09 7.88
C ALA A 87 -8.94 -33.38 8.83
N ASP A 88 -7.99 -32.64 8.29
CA ASP A 88 -6.96 -31.92 9.05
C ASP A 88 -6.62 -30.61 8.31
N ASP A 89 -7.06 -29.48 8.86
CA ASP A 89 -6.92 -28.16 8.24
C ASP A 89 -6.64 -27.07 9.30
N VAL A 90 -5.87 -26.04 8.93
CA VAL A 90 -5.33 -25.03 9.85
C VAL A 90 -5.52 -23.62 9.30
N ARG A 91 -6.07 -22.71 10.12
CA ARG A 91 -6.01 -21.26 9.89
C ARG A 91 -5.35 -20.57 11.07
N THR A 92 -4.62 -19.49 10.80
CA THR A 92 -3.85 -18.73 11.78
C THR A 92 -4.24 -17.26 11.73
N ILE A 93 -4.39 -16.64 12.91
CA ILE A 93 -4.71 -15.22 13.08
C ILE A 93 -3.57 -14.56 13.84
N ASN A 94 -3.13 -13.39 13.40
CA ASN A 94 -2.00 -12.68 14.02
C ASN A 94 -2.53 -11.56 14.95
N ALA A 95 -2.13 -11.58 16.22
CA ALA A 95 -2.47 -10.57 17.22
C ALA A 95 -1.20 -10.04 17.91
N GLY A 96 -0.97 -8.73 17.87
CA GLY A 96 0.13 -8.09 18.57
C GLY A 96 -0.28 -7.48 19.91
N VAL A 97 0.69 -7.30 20.80
CA VAL A 97 0.54 -6.63 22.10
C VAL A 97 1.46 -5.41 22.12
N ARG A 98 0.95 -4.24 22.53
CA ARG A 98 1.74 -2.99 22.53
C ARG A 98 2.86 -3.00 23.57
N LEU A 99 3.98 -2.34 23.27
CA LEU A 99 5.13 -2.21 24.15
C LEU A 99 4.83 -1.41 25.44
N ASP A 100 3.84 -0.51 25.44
CA ASP A 100 3.35 0.19 26.65
C ASP A 100 2.32 -0.62 27.47
N ARG A 101 2.17 -1.92 27.17
CA ARG A 101 1.17 -2.83 27.75
C ARG A 101 1.77 -4.18 28.13
N VAL A 102 1.10 -4.88 29.05
CA VAL A 102 1.35 -6.30 29.34
C VAL A 102 0.02 -7.02 29.56
N VAL A 103 -0.12 -8.22 28.98
CA VAL A 103 -1.32 -9.04 29.16
C VAL A 103 -1.30 -9.64 30.58
N THR A 104 -2.38 -9.42 31.33
CA THR A 104 -2.55 -9.94 32.71
C THR A 104 -3.65 -11.00 32.81
N GLY A 105 -4.55 -11.03 31.83
CA GLY A 105 -5.53 -12.09 31.60
C GLY A 105 -5.85 -12.17 30.10
N ALA A 106 -6.25 -13.33 29.61
CA ALA A 106 -6.63 -13.51 28.22
C ALA A 106 -7.73 -14.57 28.07
N ARG A 107 -8.62 -14.37 27.11
CA ARG A 107 -9.59 -15.38 26.67
C ARG A 107 -9.93 -15.22 25.20
N LEU A 108 -10.07 -16.33 24.49
CA LEU A 108 -10.61 -16.38 23.15
C LEU A 108 -12.12 -16.68 23.23
N ARG A 109 -12.95 -15.76 22.77
CA ARG A 109 -14.37 -16.03 22.49
C ARG A 109 -14.49 -16.52 21.07
N LEU A 110 -14.57 -17.83 20.91
CA LEU A 110 -14.68 -18.48 19.61
C LEU A 110 -16.15 -18.68 19.25
N THR A 111 -16.60 -18.12 18.13
CA THR A 111 -17.92 -18.39 17.56
C THR A 111 -17.77 -19.21 16.29
N TYR A 112 -18.34 -20.41 16.25
CA TYR A 112 -18.10 -21.39 15.18
C TYR A 112 -19.33 -22.26 14.91
N ALA A 113 -19.39 -22.86 13.73
CA ALA A 113 -20.34 -23.91 13.36
C ALA A 113 -19.59 -25.08 12.73
N TYR A 114 -20.14 -26.29 12.81
CA TYR A 114 -19.52 -27.51 12.30
C TYR A 114 -20.54 -28.49 11.75
N SER A 115 -20.07 -29.42 10.91
CA SER A 115 -20.91 -30.37 10.20
C SER A 115 -21.67 -31.33 11.12
N PRO A 116 -22.98 -31.58 10.86
CA PRO A 116 -23.78 -32.59 11.57
C PRO A 116 -23.47 -34.03 11.15
N ALA A 117 -22.62 -34.24 10.14
CA ALA A 117 -22.19 -35.55 9.67
C ALA A 117 -20.88 -36.04 10.30
N LEU A 118 -20.40 -35.40 11.37
CA LEU A 118 -19.13 -35.76 12.03
C LEU A 118 -19.28 -36.86 13.07
N VAL A 119 -18.25 -37.69 13.20
CA VAL A 119 -18.03 -38.58 14.34
C VAL A 119 -17.52 -37.73 15.51
N PHE A 120 -18.46 -37.18 16.26
CA PHE A 120 -18.21 -36.25 17.37
C PHE A 120 -17.20 -36.75 18.43
N PRO A 121 -17.14 -38.05 18.82
CA PRO A 121 -16.14 -38.54 19.77
C PRO A 121 -14.68 -38.46 19.30
N MET A 122 -14.44 -38.32 17.99
CA MET A 122 -13.09 -38.15 17.42
C MET A 122 -12.88 -36.74 16.85
N SER A 123 -13.94 -36.05 16.44
CA SER A 123 -13.88 -34.75 15.77
C SER A 123 -13.85 -33.59 16.76
N HIS A 124 -12.88 -32.69 16.60
CA HIS A 124 -12.62 -31.60 17.53
C HIS A 124 -11.84 -30.45 16.86
N LEU A 125 -11.91 -29.26 17.46
CA LEU A 125 -11.12 -28.10 17.04
C LEU A 125 -10.01 -27.85 18.07
N LYS A 126 -8.75 -27.93 17.65
CA LYS A 126 -7.59 -27.56 18.48
C LYS A 126 -7.36 -26.06 18.36
N VAL A 127 -7.16 -25.40 19.49
CA VAL A 127 -6.74 -24.00 19.58
C VAL A 127 -5.31 -23.96 20.11
N SER A 128 -4.44 -23.25 19.41
CA SER A 128 -3.05 -23.02 19.83
C SER A 128 -2.69 -21.54 19.87
N VAL A 129 -1.69 -21.21 20.67
CA VAL A 129 -1.06 -19.88 20.73
C VAL A 129 0.44 -20.08 20.55
N ASN A 130 1.03 -19.42 19.56
CA ASN A 130 2.46 -19.50 19.23
C ASN A 130 2.98 -20.94 19.02
N GLY A 131 2.08 -21.84 18.58
CA GLY A 131 2.35 -23.26 18.33
C GLY A 131 1.98 -24.20 19.48
N GLU A 132 1.81 -23.70 20.71
CA GLU A 132 1.44 -24.51 21.87
C GLU A 132 -0.09 -24.65 21.99
N VAL A 133 -0.60 -25.87 22.22
CA VAL A 133 -2.04 -26.15 22.27
C VAL A 133 -2.62 -25.72 23.62
N VAL A 134 -3.45 -24.66 23.61
CA VAL A 134 -4.08 -24.10 24.80
C VAL A 134 -5.44 -24.72 25.11
N ALA A 135 -6.15 -25.24 24.09
CA ALA A 135 -7.43 -25.93 24.27
C ALA A 135 -7.72 -26.94 23.15
N THR A 136 -8.53 -27.94 23.50
CA THR A 136 -9.20 -28.82 22.54
C THR A 136 -10.70 -28.68 22.77
N VAL A 137 -11.41 -28.20 21.74
CA VAL A 137 -12.87 -28.01 21.74
C VAL A 137 -13.52 -29.25 21.13
N PRO A 138 -14.23 -30.08 21.92
CA PRO A 138 -14.97 -31.21 21.39
C PRO A 138 -16.21 -30.72 20.61
N PHE A 139 -16.69 -31.56 19.69
CA PHE A 139 -17.98 -31.37 19.03
C PHE A 139 -19.05 -32.28 19.64
N ASP A 140 -20.34 -31.97 19.43
CA ASP A 140 -21.46 -32.80 19.89
C ASP A 140 -22.66 -32.78 18.92
N ALA A 141 -23.53 -33.78 19.03
CA ALA A 141 -24.67 -33.95 18.14
C ALA A 141 -25.81 -32.93 18.36
N ALA A 142 -25.89 -32.30 19.53
CA ALA A 142 -26.94 -31.32 19.82
C ALA A 142 -26.62 -29.96 19.20
N HIS A 143 -25.34 -29.57 19.16
CA HIS A 143 -24.88 -28.26 18.69
C HIS A 143 -24.40 -28.24 17.23
N ALA A 144 -24.30 -29.39 16.57
CA ALA A 144 -23.91 -29.46 15.17
C ALA A 144 -24.89 -28.74 14.22
N GLY A 145 -24.38 -28.23 13.10
CA GLY A 145 -25.14 -27.50 12.09
C GLY A 145 -25.66 -26.11 12.51
N ARG A 146 -25.43 -25.68 13.76
CA ARG A 146 -25.77 -24.34 14.28
C ARG A 146 -24.54 -23.62 14.81
N ALA A 147 -24.64 -22.30 14.97
CA ALA A 147 -23.57 -21.49 15.56
C ALA A 147 -23.50 -21.72 17.08
N VAL A 148 -22.27 -21.88 17.57
CA VAL A 148 -21.89 -22.10 18.97
C VAL A 148 -20.90 -21.03 19.35
N THR A 149 -20.97 -20.52 20.58
CA THR A 149 -19.98 -19.60 21.14
C THR A 149 -19.39 -20.18 22.40
N GLN A 150 -18.06 -20.23 22.48
CA GLN A 150 -17.30 -20.73 23.64
C GLN A 150 -16.23 -19.71 24.04
N ASP A 151 -16.23 -19.34 25.32
CA ASP A 151 -15.14 -18.57 25.93
C ASP A 151 -14.07 -19.55 26.43
N ILE A 152 -12.87 -19.44 25.89
CA ILE A 152 -11.70 -20.29 26.17
C ILE A 152 -10.68 -19.43 26.93
N PRO A 153 -10.36 -19.73 28.21
CA PRO A 153 -9.31 -19.02 28.93
C PRO A 153 -7.93 -19.35 28.34
N ILE A 154 -7.05 -18.36 28.27
CA ILE A 154 -5.67 -18.51 27.79
C ILE A 154 -4.73 -17.95 28.86
N ASP A 155 -3.66 -18.68 29.18
CA ASP A 155 -2.65 -18.19 30.11
C ASP A 155 -1.95 -16.94 29.52
N PRO A 156 -1.92 -15.80 30.24
CA PRO A 156 -1.30 -14.58 29.72
C PRO A 156 0.18 -14.74 29.37
N ARG A 157 0.88 -15.74 29.94
CA ARG A 157 2.30 -16.02 29.68
C ARG A 157 2.56 -16.59 28.28
N TYR A 158 1.54 -17.00 27.53
CA TYR A 158 1.69 -17.35 26.12
C TYR A 158 1.82 -16.15 25.18
N PHE A 159 1.54 -14.93 25.66
CA PHE A 159 1.61 -13.71 24.86
C PHE A 159 3.00 -13.07 24.88
N SER A 160 3.42 -12.62 23.71
CA SER A 160 4.63 -11.86 23.41
C SER A 160 4.29 -10.68 22.49
N ASP A 161 5.29 -9.99 21.95
CA ASP A 161 5.16 -8.89 20.97
C ASP A 161 4.19 -9.20 19.81
N PHE A 162 4.31 -10.38 19.22
CA PHE A 162 3.53 -10.83 18.05
C PHE A 162 3.09 -12.28 18.27
N ASN A 163 1.79 -12.55 18.13
CA ASN A 163 1.22 -13.84 18.52
C ASN A 163 0.41 -14.46 17.39
N GLN A 164 0.53 -15.79 17.25
CA GLN A 164 -0.19 -16.59 16.28
C GLN A 164 -1.25 -17.44 16.99
N ILE A 165 -2.52 -17.10 16.80
CA ILE A 165 -3.67 -17.90 17.26
C ILE A 165 -3.98 -18.92 16.17
N GLY A 166 -3.63 -20.18 16.39
CA GLY A 166 -3.87 -21.29 15.47
C GLY A 166 -5.20 -21.98 15.77
N LEU A 167 -6.00 -22.21 14.72
CA LEU A 167 -7.26 -22.95 14.76
C LEU A 167 -7.14 -24.14 13.81
N ARG A 168 -7.09 -25.36 14.37
CA ARG A 168 -6.88 -26.60 13.62
C ARG A 168 -8.05 -27.56 13.78
N LEU A 169 -8.78 -27.78 12.70
CA LEU A 169 -9.85 -28.78 12.63
C LEU A 169 -9.21 -30.17 12.57
N ILE A 170 -9.70 -31.09 13.41
CA ILE A 170 -9.55 -32.54 13.24
C ILE A 170 -10.96 -33.09 13.07
N ALA A 171 -11.27 -33.67 11.91
CA ALA A 171 -12.61 -34.06 11.54
C ALA A 171 -12.67 -35.46 10.92
N HIS A 172 -13.67 -36.21 11.36
CA HIS A 172 -13.98 -37.58 10.95
C HIS A 172 -15.48 -37.68 10.66
N TYR A 173 -15.90 -38.45 9.66
CA TYR A 173 -17.31 -38.67 9.27
C TYR A 173 -17.73 -40.15 9.29
N THR A 174 -16.82 -41.12 9.47
CA THR A 174 -17.19 -42.54 9.65
C THR A 174 -16.18 -43.33 10.50
N LEU A 175 -16.65 -44.45 11.09
CA LEU A 175 -15.85 -45.39 11.89
C LEU A 175 -15.70 -46.75 11.19
N ASP A 176 -16.76 -47.20 10.51
CA ASP A 176 -16.86 -48.56 9.98
C ASP A 176 -16.22 -48.71 8.59
N HIS A 177 -15.89 -47.59 7.95
CA HIS A 177 -15.27 -47.49 6.64
C HIS A 177 -14.09 -46.51 6.72
N CYS A 178 -13.16 -46.59 5.77
CA CYS A 178 -12.15 -45.55 5.62
C CYS A 178 -12.77 -44.24 5.09
N GLU A 179 -12.12 -43.11 5.42
CA GLU A 179 -12.60 -41.76 5.16
C GLU A 179 -11.91 -41.09 3.96
N ASP A 180 -12.69 -40.47 3.08
CA ASP A 180 -12.18 -39.52 2.09
C ASP A 180 -11.81 -38.20 2.80
N PRO A 181 -10.52 -37.81 2.90
CA PRO A 181 -10.10 -36.63 3.67
C PRO A 181 -10.53 -35.30 3.03
N ALA A 182 -11.05 -35.32 1.80
CA ALA A 182 -11.61 -34.17 1.10
C ALA A 182 -13.15 -34.27 0.95
N ASN A 183 -13.82 -35.11 1.72
CA ASN A 183 -15.28 -35.23 1.72
C ASN A 183 -15.94 -33.89 2.15
N SER A 184 -16.99 -33.47 1.45
CA SER A 184 -17.74 -32.24 1.76
C SER A 184 -18.48 -32.28 3.10
N ALA A 185 -18.60 -33.46 3.74
CA ALA A 185 -19.05 -33.62 5.12
C ALA A 185 -18.04 -33.09 6.16
N LEU A 186 -16.76 -32.94 5.80
CA LEU A 186 -15.68 -32.52 6.71
C LEU A 186 -15.51 -30.99 6.67
N TRP A 187 -16.25 -30.29 7.54
CA TRP A 187 -16.16 -28.84 7.65
C TRP A 187 -16.41 -28.28 9.05
N ALA A 188 -15.73 -27.18 9.34
CA ALA A 188 -16.09 -26.20 10.36
C ALA A 188 -15.89 -24.77 9.82
N ASP A 189 -16.73 -23.84 10.24
CA ASP A 189 -16.65 -22.42 9.88
C ASP A 189 -16.57 -21.59 11.16
N VAL A 190 -15.50 -20.80 11.29
CA VAL A 190 -15.31 -19.88 12.41
C VAL A 190 -15.72 -18.48 11.98
N SER A 191 -16.61 -17.86 12.75
CA SER A 191 -17.18 -16.53 12.47
C SER A 191 -16.13 -15.42 12.63
N PRO A 192 -16.13 -14.38 11.78
CA PRO A 192 -15.31 -13.18 11.97
C PRO A 192 -15.75 -12.34 13.19
N THR A 193 -16.90 -12.68 13.80
CA THR A 193 -17.38 -12.14 15.10
C THR A 193 -16.75 -12.80 16.32
N SER A 194 -15.88 -13.81 16.12
CA SER A 194 -15.03 -14.32 17.21
C SER A 194 -14.06 -13.22 17.65
N GLU A 195 -13.70 -13.18 18.93
CA GLU A 195 -12.85 -12.11 19.48
C GLU A 195 -11.79 -12.67 20.44
N LEU A 196 -10.56 -12.17 20.30
CA LEU A 196 -9.54 -12.29 21.32
C LEU A 196 -9.76 -11.15 22.33
N ILE A 197 -9.85 -11.49 23.61
CA ILE A 197 -10.12 -10.52 24.68
C ILE A 197 -8.93 -10.56 25.65
N LEU A 198 -8.25 -9.43 25.81
CA LEU A 198 -7.02 -9.28 26.60
C LEU A 198 -7.26 -8.28 27.74
N ASP A 199 -6.95 -8.66 28.97
CA ASP A 199 -6.91 -7.74 30.10
C ASP A 199 -5.49 -7.16 30.22
N GLU A 200 -5.29 -5.94 29.73
CA GLU A 200 -3.98 -5.30 29.60
C GLU A 200 -3.68 -4.32 30.73
N ALA A 201 -2.55 -4.50 31.42
CA ALA A 201 -2.02 -3.51 32.36
C ALA A 201 -1.05 -2.52 31.68
N PRO A 202 -1.05 -1.24 32.06
CA PRO A 202 -0.09 -0.24 31.56
C PRO A 202 1.33 -0.47 32.12
N VAL A 203 2.34 -0.40 31.25
CA VAL A 203 3.76 -0.56 31.57
C VAL A 203 4.48 0.77 31.45
N ARG A 204 5.30 1.16 32.43
CA ARG A 204 6.10 2.39 32.32
C ARG A 204 7.32 2.16 31.42
N LEU A 205 7.27 2.69 30.20
CA LEU A 205 8.46 2.79 29.36
C LEU A 205 9.45 3.82 29.93
N PRO A 206 10.77 3.62 29.73
CA PRO A 206 11.76 4.66 30.03
C PRO A 206 11.58 5.88 29.12
N ASN A 207 12.18 7.00 29.51
CA ASN A 207 12.36 8.14 28.62
C ASN A 207 13.63 7.89 27.81
N ASP A 208 13.50 7.22 26.66
CA ASP A 208 14.63 6.86 25.79
C ASP A 208 14.25 6.97 24.31
N LEU A 209 14.94 7.86 23.59
CA LEU A 209 14.78 8.08 22.16
C LEU A 209 15.12 6.84 21.31
N ALA A 210 15.87 5.88 21.85
CA ALA A 210 16.18 4.61 21.18
C ALA A 210 14.93 3.71 20.98
N LEU A 211 13.83 3.98 21.69
CA LEU A 211 12.56 3.27 21.49
C LEU A 211 11.74 3.79 20.28
N LEU A 212 12.12 4.92 19.69
CA LEU A 212 11.33 5.54 18.61
C LEU A 212 11.23 4.62 17.37
N PRO A 213 10.05 4.54 16.74
CA PRO A 213 8.89 5.43 16.88
C PRO A 213 7.93 5.06 18.02
N ALA A 214 8.17 4.00 18.80
CA ALA A 214 7.34 3.66 19.94
C ALA A 214 7.54 4.65 21.10
N PRO A 215 6.53 4.87 21.96
CA PRO A 215 5.19 4.28 21.90
C PRO A 215 4.20 5.03 20.97
N PHE A 216 4.59 6.16 20.38
CA PHE A 216 3.76 7.04 19.53
C PHE A 216 3.25 6.34 18.25
N PHE A 217 4.05 5.40 17.72
CA PHE A 217 3.61 4.38 16.77
C PHE A 217 4.25 3.04 17.16
N ASP A 218 3.42 2.04 17.45
CA ASP A 218 3.84 0.66 17.68
C ASP A 218 3.38 -0.24 16.54
N ARG A 219 4.30 -1.04 15.98
CA ARG A 219 4.03 -2.00 14.88
C ARG A 219 3.17 -3.19 15.30
N ARG A 220 3.02 -3.43 16.61
CA ARG A 220 2.24 -4.54 17.20
C ARG A 220 0.76 -4.18 17.34
N ASP A 221 0.44 -2.90 17.32
CA ASP A 221 -0.93 -2.40 17.26
C ASP A 221 -1.46 -2.54 15.81
N ASN A 222 -2.63 -3.15 15.62
CA ASN A 222 -3.26 -3.30 14.31
C ASN A 222 -4.29 -2.18 14.00
N GLY A 223 -4.66 -1.36 14.99
CA GLY A 223 -5.73 -0.36 14.87
C GLY A 223 -5.31 0.92 14.13
N LEU A 224 -6.28 1.77 13.80
CA LEU A 224 -6.04 3.10 13.22
C LEU A 224 -5.05 3.91 14.09
N VAL A 225 -3.98 4.43 13.48
CA VAL A 225 -2.99 5.25 14.22
C VAL A 225 -3.58 6.62 14.53
N ARG A 226 -4.14 6.79 15.73
CA ARG A 226 -4.58 8.09 16.25
C ARG A 226 -3.46 8.67 17.13
N LEU A 227 -2.78 9.70 16.64
CA LEU A 227 -1.66 10.33 17.36
C LEU A 227 -1.89 11.84 17.49
N PRO A 228 -2.28 12.34 18.67
CA PRO A 228 -2.43 13.77 18.93
C PRO A 228 -1.15 14.58 18.68
N PHE A 229 -1.31 15.73 18.04
CA PHE A 229 -0.29 16.77 17.91
C PHE A 229 -0.67 17.98 18.77
N VAL A 230 0.30 18.50 19.53
CA VAL A 230 0.17 19.71 20.34
C VAL A 230 0.96 20.82 19.67
N LEU A 231 0.26 21.84 19.17
CA LEU A 231 0.81 22.98 18.44
C LEU A 231 0.59 24.29 19.22
N PRO A 232 1.41 25.33 18.97
CA PRO A 232 1.13 26.69 19.47
C PRO A 232 -0.25 27.19 19.01
N ALA A 233 -0.88 28.07 19.81
CA ALA A 233 -2.21 28.63 19.50
C ALA A 233 -2.25 29.57 18.27
N SER A 234 -1.10 29.86 17.66
CA SER A 234 -0.96 30.54 16.37
C SER A 234 0.35 30.08 15.74
N PRO A 235 0.39 28.90 15.11
CA PRO A 235 1.62 28.33 14.57
C PRO A 235 2.01 29.08 13.28
N ASP A 236 3.30 29.34 13.09
CA ASP A 236 3.82 29.91 11.85
C ASP A 236 3.92 28.86 10.74
N SER A 237 4.07 29.30 9.49
CA SER A 237 4.09 28.40 8.33
C SER A 237 5.30 27.44 8.34
N ALA A 238 6.39 27.77 9.06
CA ALA A 238 7.56 26.92 9.23
C ALA A 238 7.32 25.80 10.25
N THR A 239 6.74 26.11 11.41
CA THR A 239 6.31 25.13 12.42
C THR A 239 5.24 24.19 11.85
N LEU A 240 4.31 24.73 11.04
CA LEU A 240 3.34 23.91 10.31
C LEU A 240 4.04 22.94 9.34
N ARG A 241 4.97 23.42 8.49
CA ARG A 241 5.75 22.54 7.60
C ARG A 241 6.46 21.43 8.38
N SER A 242 7.11 21.76 9.49
CA SER A 242 7.85 20.81 10.33
C SER A 242 6.91 19.76 10.95
N ALA A 243 5.74 20.18 11.45
CA ALA A 243 4.71 19.27 11.96
C ALA A 243 4.14 18.35 10.86
N GLY A 244 3.93 18.91 9.66
CA GLY A 244 3.48 18.18 8.49
C GLY A 244 4.47 17.13 7.98
N VAL A 245 5.78 17.42 8.06
CA VAL A 245 6.84 16.45 7.78
C VAL A 245 6.78 15.28 8.78
N LEU A 246 6.61 15.53 10.08
CA LEU A 246 6.40 14.47 11.08
C LEU A 246 5.13 13.65 10.80
N ALA A 247 4.00 14.30 10.51
CA ALA A 247 2.75 13.62 10.21
C ALA A 247 2.87 12.72 8.97
N SER A 248 3.56 13.17 7.91
CA SER A 248 3.87 12.34 6.74
C SER A 248 4.79 11.15 7.06
N TRP A 249 5.71 11.29 8.02
CA TRP A 249 6.58 10.19 8.47
C TRP A 249 5.83 9.15 9.31
N PHE A 250 4.92 9.58 10.18
CA PHE A 250 4.01 8.66 10.89
C PHE A 250 2.99 8.00 9.95
N GLY A 251 2.49 8.71 8.94
CA GLY A 251 1.66 8.15 7.87
C GLY A 251 2.42 7.12 7.02
N ALA A 252 3.69 7.39 6.69
CA ALA A 252 4.58 6.43 6.05
C ALA A 252 4.85 5.18 6.91
N LEU A 253 4.72 5.26 8.24
CA LEU A 253 4.78 4.10 9.12
C LEU A 253 3.44 3.31 9.16
N ALA A 254 2.30 3.96 8.95
CA ALA A 254 0.95 3.40 9.11
C ALA A 254 0.38 2.66 7.87
N ASP A 255 1.27 2.06 7.07
CA ASP A 255 1.08 1.51 5.71
C ASP A 255 -0.31 0.91 5.38
N TYR A 256 -0.82 0.05 6.27
CA TYR A 256 -2.00 -0.81 6.01
C TYR A 256 -3.23 -0.48 6.86
N ARG A 257 -3.15 0.52 7.77
CA ARG A 257 -4.19 0.81 8.78
C ARG A 257 -4.56 2.30 8.90
N HIS A 258 -3.96 3.13 8.06
CA HIS A 258 -4.08 4.59 8.02
C HIS A 258 -3.64 5.28 9.32
N ALA A 259 -3.54 6.61 9.25
CA ALA A 259 -3.23 7.46 10.40
C ALA A 259 -4.13 8.70 10.43
N ARG A 260 -4.33 9.24 11.63
CA ARG A 260 -5.09 10.45 11.90
C ARG A 260 -4.39 11.24 13.00
N PHE A 261 -4.25 12.55 12.80
CA PHE A 261 -3.45 13.41 13.67
C PHE A 261 -4.29 14.54 14.26
N PRO A 262 -5.13 14.28 15.30
CA PRO A 262 -5.92 15.32 15.96
C PRO A 262 -5.01 16.41 16.53
N VAL A 263 -5.38 17.67 16.36
CA VAL A 263 -4.58 18.81 16.82
C VAL A 263 -5.20 19.48 18.05
N SER A 264 -4.33 19.93 18.95
CA SER A 264 -4.69 20.60 20.19
C SER A 264 -3.62 21.64 20.58
N THR A 265 -3.96 22.53 21.52
CA THR A 265 -3.02 23.51 22.12
C THR A 265 -2.66 23.19 23.57
N ALA A 266 -3.36 22.22 24.17
CA ALA A 266 -3.12 21.70 25.51
C ALA A 266 -2.63 20.24 25.43
N LEU A 267 -2.00 19.75 26.50
CA LEU A 267 -1.58 18.36 26.59
C LEU A 267 -2.81 17.44 26.81
N PRO A 268 -2.95 16.31 26.09
CA PRO A 268 -4.06 15.38 26.32
C PRO A 268 -3.94 14.69 27.69
N SER A 269 -5.08 14.32 28.28
CA SER A 269 -5.17 13.76 29.65
C SER A 269 -5.20 12.22 29.72
N ASP A 270 -5.34 11.56 28.59
CA ASP A 270 -5.54 10.12 28.41
C ASP A 270 -4.56 9.50 27.40
N ASP A 271 -4.02 10.31 26.49
CA ASP A 271 -3.21 9.89 25.35
C ASP A 271 -1.73 10.34 25.40
N GLN A 272 -0.96 9.79 24.46
CA GLN A 272 0.40 10.22 24.12
C GLN A 272 0.33 11.31 23.05
N ALA A 273 1.35 12.17 22.92
CA ALA A 273 1.33 13.21 21.89
C ALA A 273 2.71 13.60 21.35
N VAL A 274 2.71 14.18 20.14
CA VAL A 274 3.84 14.91 19.58
C VAL A 274 3.65 16.40 19.91
N VAL A 275 4.59 17.00 20.64
CA VAL A 275 4.60 18.44 20.91
C VAL A 275 5.66 19.08 20.02
N ILE A 276 5.29 20.07 19.20
CA ILE A 276 6.23 20.72 18.29
C ILE A 276 6.05 22.24 18.25
N GLY A 277 7.16 22.96 18.38
CA GLY A 277 7.22 24.41 18.40
C GLY A 277 8.56 24.91 18.95
N THR A 278 8.82 26.21 18.84
CA THR A 278 9.99 26.82 19.50
C THR A 278 9.81 26.82 21.02
N VAL A 279 10.91 26.80 21.77
CA VAL A 279 10.90 26.72 23.25
C VAL A 279 10.03 27.80 23.92
N ALA A 280 9.91 28.99 23.31
CA ALA A 280 9.07 30.09 23.78
C ALA A 280 7.55 29.90 23.52
N THR A 281 7.16 28.88 22.76
CA THR A 281 5.77 28.58 22.38
C THR A 281 5.26 27.23 22.90
N LEU A 282 6.10 26.47 23.62
CA LEU A 282 5.71 25.20 24.23
C LEU A 282 4.77 25.40 25.44
N PRO A 283 3.89 24.42 25.76
CA PRO A 283 3.09 24.46 26.97
C PRO A 283 3.95 24.56 28.24
N ALA A 284 3.67 25.56 29.09
CA ALA A 284 4.46 25.87 30.29
C ALA A 284 4.49 24.75 31.37
N ALA A 285 3.67 23.70 31.21
CA ALA A 285 3.70 22.49 32.04
C ALA A 285 4.88 21.55 31.72
N LEU A 286 5.63 21.79 30.64
CA LEU A 286 6.75 20.94 30.21
C LEU A 286 8.06 21.35 30.88
N ALA A 287 8.45 20.59 31.91
CA ALA A 287 9.77 20.71 32.53
C ALA A 287 10.85 20.09 31.62
N LEU A 288 11.46 20.91 30.76
CA LEU A 288 12.55 20.52 29.86
C LEU A 288 13.90 21.02 30.40
N PRO A 289 15.02 20.29 30.17
CA PRO A 289 16.36 20.84 30.36
C PRO A 289 16.64 21.97 29.36
N GLY A 290 17.67 22.78 29.62
CA GLY A 290 17.97 23.99 28.85
C GLY A 290 18.17 23.74 27.35
N VAL A 291 17.20 24.19 26.53
CA VAL A 291 17.19 24.04 25.07
C VAL A 291 18.22 24.97 24.42
N GLY A 292 19.44 24.46 24.21
CA GLY A 292 20.55 25.20 23.61
C GLY A 292 20.55 25.27 22.07
N GLY A 293 19.72 24.47 21.39
CA GLY A 293 19.68 24.33 19.93
C GLY A 293 18.59 23.36 19.48
N PRO A 294 18.67 22.78 18.26
CA PRO A 294 17.78 21.72 17.78
C PRO A 294 17.73 20.55 18.78
N THR A 295 16.54 20.23 19.31
CA THR A 295 16.39 19.29 20.43
C THR A 295 15.21 18.34 20.23
N LEU A 296 15.48 17.04 20.38
CA LEU A 296 14.49 15.97 20.51
C LEU A 296 14.45 15.51 21.97
N ALA A 297 13.26 15.28 22.52
CA ALA A 297 13.08 14.78 23.88
C ALA A 297 11.88 13.84 24.01
N ILE A 298 11.99 12.83 24.89
CA ILE A 298 10.87 12.06 25.40
C ILE A 298 10.71 12.37 26.88
N VAL A 299 9.50 12.79 27.27
CA VAL A 299 9.13 13.04 28.67
C VAL A 299 7.84 12.30 29.03
N ASP A 300 7.60 12.07 30.32
CA ASP A 300 6.28 11.63 30.78
C ASP A 300 5.26 12.76 30.57
N ASN A 301 4.02 12.43 30.19
CA ASN A 301 2.95 13.42 30.03
C ASN A 301 2.44 13.86 31.42
N PRO A 302 2.62 15.13 31.84
CA PRO A 302 2.15 15.60 33.15
C PRO A 302 0.62 15.63 33.28
N ALA A 303 -0.12 15.63 32.16
CA ALA A 303 -1.58 15.54 32.15
C ALA A 303 -2.11 14.10 32.11
N ALA A 304 -1.28 13.10 31.75
CA ALA A 304 -1.70 11.71 31.54
C ALA A 304 -0.67 10.72 32.13
N PRO A 305 -0.82 10.32 33.41
CA PRO A 305 0.15 9.44 34.08
C PRO A 305 0.37 8.12 33.34
N GLY A 306 1.64 7.81 33.04
CA GLY A 306 2.04 6.62 32.28
C GLY A 306 2.14 6.84 30.75
N ARG A 307 1.64 7.96 30.22
CA ARG A 307 1.80 8.31 28.80
C ARG A 307 3.08 9.12 28.57
N LYS A 308 3.49 9.23 27.31
CA LYS A 308 4.71 9.93 26.86
C LYS A 308 4.38 11.09 25.95
N LEU A 309 5.30 12.07 25.91
CA LEU A 309 5.30 13.16 24.95
C LEU A 309 6.61 13.14 24.17
N LEU A 310 6.53 13.18 22.84
CA LEU A 310 7.66 13.42 21.96
C LEU A 310 7.74 14.91 21.70
N VAL A 311 8.71 15.58 22.33
CA VAL A 311 8.91 17.02 22.17
C VAL A 311 9.98 17.26 21.11
N VAL A 312 9.62 18.04 20.09
CA VAL A 312 10.50 18.43 18.98
C VAL A 312 10.60 19.95 18.99
N THR A 313 11.76 20.48 19.38
CA THR A 313 11.90 21.90 19.70
C THR A 313 13.27 22.48 19.38
N GLY A 314 13.37 23.80 19.51
CA GLY A 314 14.57 24.60 19.27
C GLY A 314 14.30 26.06 19.64
N ARG A 315 15.31 26.91 19.49
CA ARG A 315 15.21 28.36 19.77
C ARG A 315 14.55 29.11 18.62
N THR A 316 14.61 28.57 17.40
CA THR A 316 14.03 29.14 16.17
C THR A 316 13.28 28.06 15.38
N ALA A 317 12.39 28.45 14.46
CA ALA A 317 11.68 27.49 13.62
C ALA A 317 12.61 26.68 12.69
N ALA A 318 13.78 27.22 12.32
CA ALA A 318 14.80 26.46 11.58
C ALA A 318 15.42 25.34 12.44
N GLU A 319 15.68 25.60 13.73
CA GLU A 319 16.16 24.57 14.66
C GLU A 319 15.10 23.49 14.94
N VAL A 320 13.80 23.82 14.81
CA VAL A 320 12.71 22.85 14.85
C VAL A 320 12.69 21.99 13.59
N ASP A 321 12.90 22.56 12.40
CA ASP A 321 12.99 21.82 11.13
C ASP A 321 14.21 20.88 11.11
N ASP A 322 15.35 21.27 11.69
CA ASP A 322 16.53 20.41 11.90
C ASP A 322 16.25 19.24 12.86
N ALA A 323 15.52 19.49 13.96
CA ALA A 323 15.10 18.44 14.89
C ALA A 323 14.16 17.43 14.20
N VAL A 324 13.21 17.92 13.39
CA VAL A 324 12.34 17.08 12.55
C VAL A 324 13.14 16.30 11.51
N ALA A 325 14.03 16.95 10.76
CA ALA A 325 14.87 16.31 9.75
C ALA A 325 15.72 15.19 10.36
N THR A 326 16.30 15.41 11.55
CA THR A 326 17.06 14.39 12.27
C THR A 326 16.18 13.21 12.70
N LEU A 327 14.95 13.45 13.17
CA LEU A 327 14.04 12.35 13.53
C LEU A 327 13.60 11.52 12.31
N VAL A 328 13.28 12.18 11.19
CA VAL A 328 12.74 11.46 10.02
C VAL A 328 13.80 10.80 9.15
N LEU A 329 15.04 11.32 9.12
CA LEU A 329 16.17 10.80 8.34
C LEU A 329 17.23 10.10 9.21
N GLY A 330 17.64 10.72 10.32
CA GLY A 330 18.80 10.38 11.14
C GLY A 330 18.57 9.32 12.22
N ARG A 331 17.83 8.24 11.91
CA ARG A 331 17.45 7.19 12.90
C ARG A 331 18.62 6.49 13.60
N ALA A 332 19.83 6.53 13.06
CA ALA A 332 20.97 5.71 13.50
C ALA A 332 21.92 6.42 14.50
N ALA A 333 21.40 6.90 15.64
CA ALA A 333 22.20 7.28 16.84
C ALA A 333 21.36 7.68 18.07
N LEU A 334 20.07 8.00 17.92
CA LEU A 334 19.26 8.59 19.00
C LEU A 334 19.11 7.64 20.19
N SER A 335 19.42 8.14 21.39
CA SER A 335 19.34 7.40 22.66
C SER A 335 19.27 8.35 23.86
N GLY A 336 18.77 7.86 24.99
CA GLY A 336 18.54 8.65 26.20
C GLY A 336 17.30 9.56 26.13
N PRO A 337 16.97 10.29 27.21
CA PRO A 337 15.72 11.06 27.29
C PRO A 337 15.70 12.30 26.40
N THR A 338 16.88 12.82 26.03
CA THR A 338 17.04 14.07 25.28
C THR A 338 18.27 14.01 24.39
N ALA A 339 18.15 14.44 23.13
CA ALA A 339 19.27 14.57 22.20
C ALA A 339 19.24 15.97 21.56
N THR A 340 20.32 16.71 21.70
CA THR A 340 20.60 17.91 20.89
C THR A 340 21.21 17.46 19.57
N VAL A 341 20.71 17.97 18.45
CA VAL A 341 21.09 17.51 17.10
C VAL A 341 21.76 18.61 16.28
N ALA A 342 22.54 18.21 15.29
CA ALA A 342 23.17 19.12 14.33
C ALA A 342 22.23 19.38 13.13
N HIS A 343 22.58 20.36 12.29
CA HIS A 343 21.91 20.58 11.01
C HIS A 343 21.97 19.33 10.12
N VAL A 344 20.84 18.98 9.48
CA VAL A 344 20.73 17.81 8.60
C VAL A 344 20.39 18.26 7.19
N ASP A 345 21.28 17.97 6.24
CA ASP A 345 21.00 18.13 4.81
C ASP A 345 19.92 17.11 4.37
N PRO A 346 18.74 17.54 3.87
CA PRO A 346 17.74 16.64 3.29
C PRO A 346 18.16 16.09 1.90
N GLY A 347 19.35 16.43 1.43
CA GLY A 347 20.01 15.92 0.23
C GLY A 347 19.49 16.55 -1.07
N ALA A 348 19.63 15.81 -2.17
CA ALA A 348 19.05 16.21 -3.45
C ALA A 348 17.51 16.18 -3.42
N PRO A 349 16.82 17.08 -4.15
CA PRO A 349 15.40 16.95 -4.44
C PRO A 349 15.06 15.62 -5.09
N ARG A 350 13.88 15.07 -4.77
CA ARG A 350 13.40 13.81 -5.36
C ARG A 350 13.09 13.98 -6.86
N LYS A 351 13.09 12.86 -7.59
CA LYS A 351 12.70 12.78 -9.00
C LYS A 351 11.21 12.40 -9.13
N PRO A 352 10.57 12.66 -10.28
CA PRO A 352 9.25 12.12 -10.56
C PRO A 352 9.24 10.60 -10.41
N TYR A 353 8.22 10.07 -9.75
CA TYR A 353 7.94 8.63 -9.61
C TYR A 353 9.03 7.79 -8.89
N ASP A 354 9.89 8.43 -8.09
CA ASP A 354 10.95 7.73 -7.33
C ASP A 354 10.56 7.27 -5.92
N ALA A 355 9.26 7.26 -5.60
CA ALA A 355 8.76 7.01 -4.25
C ALA A 355 9.12 5.59 -3.74
N PRO A 356 9.69 5.44 -2.53
CA PRO A 356 10.16 4.14 -2.02
C PRO A 356 9.13 3.01 -1.97
N ARG A 357 7.83 3.30 -1.87
CA ARG A 357 6.78 2.27 -1.91
C ARG A 357 6.20 2.02 -3.30
N TRP A 358 6.60 2.78 -4.32
CA TRP A 358 6.15 2.56 -5.70
C TRP A 358 7.08 1.58 -6.43
N LEU A 359 6.47 0.67 -7.19
CA LEU A 359 7.19 -0.25 -8.06
C LEU A 359 8.00 0.52 -9.13
N PRO A 360 9.30 0.22 -9.35
CA PRO A 360 10.09 0.83 -10.41
C PRO A 360 9.52 0.58 -11.83
N VAL A 361 8.77 1.56 -12.35
CA VAL A 361 8.07 1.48 -13.65
C VAL A 361 8.98 1.53 -14.89
N ASN A 362 10.29 1.36 -14.72
CA ASN A 362 11.30 1.47 -15.77
C ASN A 362 12.07 0.16 -16.07
N ARG A 363 11.72 -0.94 -15.39
CA ARG A 363 12.30 -2.27 -15.60
C ARG A 363 11.37 -3.38 -15.11
N PRO A 364 11.58 -4.64 -15.54
CA PRO A 364 11.07 -5.80 -14.84
C PRO A 364 11.55 -5.83 -13.37
N ILE A 365 10.64 -6.23 -12.48
CA ILE A 365 10.85 -6.37 -11.04
C ILE A 365 10.65 -7.83 -10.67
N ALA A 366 11.59 -8.42 -9.94
CA ALA A 366 11.47 -9.81 -9.48
C ALA A 366 10.67 -9.91 -8.19
N PHE A 367 9.91 -11.00 -7.98
CA PHE A 367 9.04 -11.13 -6.80
C PHE A 367 9.81 -11.18 -5.47
N ARG A 368 11.10 -11.55 -5.49
CA ARG A 368 12.04 -11.37 -4.36
C ARG A 368 12.20 -9.92 -3.89
N GLU A 369 11.85 -8.93 -4.70
CA GLU A 369 11.88 -7.50 -4.36
C GLU A 369 10.57 -7.01 -3.72
N LEU A 370 9.57 -7.91 -3.57
CA LEU A 370 8.20 -7.59 -3.16
C LEU A 370 7.78 -8.25 -1.82
N VAL A 371 8.63 -9.11 -1.25
CA VAL A 371 8.41 -9.86 0.00
C VAL A 371 9.58 -9.64 0.96
N SER A 372 9.37 -9.86 2.26
CA SER A 372 10.44 -9.71 3.27
C SER A 372 11.21 -11.02 3.50
N ASP A 373 10.51 -12.16 3.49
CA ASP A 373 11.08 -13.51 3.47
C ASP A 373 10.59 -14.23 2.20
N PRO A 374 11.47 -14.78 1.34
CA PRO A 374 11.08 -15.62 0.21
C PRO A 374 10.16 -16.80 0.56
N ARG A 375 10.05 -17.20 1.83
CA ARG A 375 9.06 -18.18 2.32
C ARG A 375 7.61 -17.71 2.22
N GLU A 376 7.36 -16.40 2.12
CA GLU A 376 6.03 -15.83 1.84
C GLU A 376 5.50 -16.29 0.46
N LEU A 377 6.39 -16.75 -0.43
CA LEU A 377 6.06 -17.31 -1.74
C LEU A 377 5.84 -18.84 -1.72
N GLU A 378 5.77 -19.48 -0.54
CA GLU A 378 5.54 -20.93 -0.39
C GLU A 378 4.26 -21.26 0.40
N VAL A 379 3.52 -22.27 -0.06
CA VAL A 379 2.27 -22.75 0.55
C VAL A 379 2.22 -24.28 0.66
N ARG A 380 1.36 -24.78 1.56
CA ARG A 380 1.25 -26.22 1.90
C ARG A 380 -0.21 -26.63 2.11
N GLY A 381 -0.56 -27.86 1.72
CA GLY A 381 -1.91 -28.41 1.77
C GLY A 381 -2.52 -28.59 0.37
N THR A 382 -3.72 -29.16 0.33
CA THR A 382 -4.52 -29.35 -0.90
C THR A 382 -5.15 -28.04 -1.36
N THR A 383 -5.77 -27.29 -0.46
CA THR A 383 -6.37 -25.97 -0.72
C THR A 383 -5.78 -24.90 0.21
N PRO A 384 -4.51 -24.52 0.03
CA PRO A 384 -3.88 -23.45 0.81
C PRO A 384 -4.53 -22.08 0.58
N ASP A 385 -4.29 -21.16 1.52
CA ASP A 385 -4.47 -19.73 1.29
C ASP A 385 -3.62 -19.24 0.09
N ALA A 386 -4.12 -18.23 -0.62
CA ALA A 386 -3.41 -17.67 -1.76
C ALA A 386 -2.16 -16.88 -1.33
N ILE A 387 -1.06 -17.02 -2.08
CA ILE A 387 0.13 -16.17 -1.96
C ILE A 387 -0.25 -14.78 -2.46
N ARG A 388 -0.12 -13.75 -1.60
CA ARG A 388 -0.55 -12.38 -1.88
C ARG A 388 0.67 -11.46 -2.03
N LEU A 389 0.77 -10.75 -3.16
CA LEU A 389 1.76 -9.71 -3.40
C LEU A 389 1.07 -8.35 -3.55
N ASN A 390 1.41 -7.40 -2.68
CA ASN A 390 0.87 -6.05 -2.73
C ASN A 390 1.71 -5.18 -3.66
N LEU A 391 1.07 -4.50 -4.61
CA LEU A 391 1.68 -3.79 -5.72
C LEU A 391 1.15 -2.34 -5.76
N ARG A 392 1.96 -1.36 -5.32
CA ARG A 392 1.62 0.07 -5.44
C ARG A 392 2.31 0.68 -6.68
N VAL A 393 1.55 1.36 -7.53
CA VAL A 393 2.02 1.98 -8.78
C VAL A 393 1.51 3.43 -8.92
N PRO A 394 2.18 4.30 -9.71
CA PRO A 394 1.69 5.64 -10.00
C PRO A 394 0.28 5.63 -10.59
N ALA A 395 -0.58 6.53 -10.10
CA ALA A 395 -1.97 6.66 -10.58
C ALA A 395 -2.11 7.13 -12.03
N ASP A 396 -1.03 7.66 -12.63
CA ASP A 396 -0.98 8.10 -14.02
C ASP A 396 -0.41 7.06 -14.98
N LEU A 397 -0.19 5.79 -14.57
CA LEU A 397 0.18 4.75 -15.53
C LEU A 397 -0.97 4.42 -16.49
N HIS A 398 -0.70 4.50 -17.79
CA HIS A 398 -1.67 4.20 -18.84
C HIS A 398 -1.06 3.29 -19.93
N SER A 399 -1.83 2.30 -20.39
CA SER A 399 -1.45 1.42 -21.49
C SER A 399 -2.03 1.95 -22.81
N TRP A 400 -1.18 2.54 -23.65
CA TRP A 400 -1.63 3.24 -24.87
C TRP A 400 -2.20 2.30 -25.95
N ASN A 401 -1.63 1.09 -26.07
CA ASN A 401 -2.00 0.10 -27.09
C ASN A 401 -2.94 -0.99 -26.56
N GLY A 402 -3.40 -0.88 -25.30
CA GLY A 402 -4.20 -1.92 -24.65
C GLY A 402 -3.42 -3.18 -24.27
N ALA A 403 -2.08 -3.17 -24.36
CA ALA A 403 -1.26 -4.26 -23.82
C ALA A 403 -1.48 -4.41 -22.31
N GLY A 404 -1.40 -5.64 -21.83
CA GLY A 404 -1.43 -5.93 -20.40
C GLY A 404 -0.11 -5.61 -19.71
N VAL A 405 -0.07 -5.85 -18.39
CA VAL A 405 1.17 -5.97 -17.63
C VAL A 405 1.69 -7.40 -17.81
N PRO A 406 2.82 -7.63 -18.51
CA PRO A 406 3.39 -8.96 -18.64
C PRO A 406 3.99 -9.44 -17.32
N ILE A 407 3.71 -10.71 -17.00
CA ILE A 407 4.29 -11.44 -15.89
C ILE A 407 4.87 -12.74 -16.43
N THR A 408 6.19 -12.91 -16.31
CA THR A 408 6.85 -14.22 -16.53
C THR A 408 6.84 -14.96 -15.20
N LEU A 409 5.79 -15.76 -15.01
CA LEU A 409 5.58 -16.53 -13.78
C LEU A 409 6.42 -17.81 -13.81
N ARG A 410 7.20 -18.04 -12.76
CA ARG A 410 7.95 -19.27 -12.54
C ARG A 410 7.44 -19.93 -11.27
N TYR A 411 7.16 -21.22 -11.29
CA TYR A 411 6.59 -21.91 -10.13
C TYR A 411 6.97 -23.39 -10.05
N ARG A 412 6.86 -23.94 -8.84
CA ARG A 412 7.14 -25.33 -8.49
C ARG A 412 6.04 -25.88 -7.59
N TYR A 413 5.75 -27.18 -7.68
CA TYR A 413 4.69 -27.83 -6.93
C TYR A 413 4.97 -29.33 -6.76
N THR A 414 4.34 -29.96 -5.77
CA THR A 414 4.25 -31.42 -5.66
C THR A 414 3.40 -31.93 -6.82
N ALA A 415 4.06 -32.29 -7.94
CA ALA A 415 3.37 -32.74 -9.14
C ALA A 415 2.63 -34.07 -8.91
N PRO A 416 1.37 -34.21 -9.38
CA PRO A 416 0.61 -35.44 -9.20
C PRO A 416 1.14 -36.59 -10.06
N THR A 417 0.76 -37.82 -9.74
CA THR A 417 1.22 -39.03 -10.45
C THR A 417 0.43 -39.33 -11.73
N VAL A 418 -0.78 -38.78 -11.87
CA VAL A 418 -1.60 -38.80 -13.09
C VAL A 418 -2.29 -37.44 -13.26
N GLN A 419 -2.86 -37.17 -14.44
CA GLN A 419 -3.56 -35.90 -14.66
C GLN A 419 -4.85 -35.83 -13.83
N ASP A 420 -4.97 -34.80 -13.01
CA ASP A 420 -6.13 -34.49 -12.17
C ASP A 420 -6.61 -33.04 -12.39
N ASN A 421 -7.38 -32.50 -11.42
CA ASN A 421 -7.90 -31.13 -11.46
C ASN A 421 -6.99 -30.10 -10.76
N SER A 422 -5.75 -30.46 -10.43
CA SER A 422 -4.80 -29.55 -9.80
C SER A 422 -4.60 -28.30 -10.67
N THR A 423 -4.71 -27.13 -10.07
CA THR A 423 -4.73 -25.84 -10.76
C THR A 423 -3.95 -24.75 -10.01
N LEU A 424 -3.46 -23.78 -10.77
CA LEU A 424 -2.93 -22.51 -10.30
C LEU A 424 -3.76 -21.38 -10.91
N ALA A 425 -4.55 -20.70 -10.09
CA ALA A 425 -5.25 -19.50 -10.47
C ALA A 425 -4.39 -18.26 -10.18
N VAL A 426 -4.35 -17.35 -11.14
CA VAL A 426 -3.71 -16.03 -11.06
C VAL A 426 -4.83 -14.99 -11.04
N GLU A 427 -4.95 -14.27 -9.94
CA GLU A 427 -6.02 -13.33 -9.64
C GLU A 427 -5.41 -11.95 -9.34
N ILE A 428 -6.08 -10.85 -9.70
CA ILE A 428 -5.70 -9.49 -9.29
C ILE A 428 -6.91 -8.79 -8.71
N ASN A 429 -6.77 -8.20 -7.52
CA ASN A 429 -7.86 -7.51 -6.82
C ASN A 429 -9.11 -8.42 -6.73
N ASP A 430 -8.89 -9.67 -6.33
CA ASP A 430 -9.85 -10.79 -6.25
C ASP A 430 -10.54 -11.19 -7.58
N GLN A 431 -10.08 -10.67 -8.72
CA GLN A 431 -10.56 -11.03 -10.07
C GLN A 431 -9.62 -12.00 -10.79
N LEU A 432 -10.12 -13.17 -11.15
CA LEU A 432 -9.40 -14.16 -11.97
C LEU A 432 -8.92 -13.57 -13.30
N VAL A 433 -7.61 -13.62 -13.54
CA VAL A 433 -6.96 -13.26 -14.80
C VAL A 433 -6.78 -14.50 -15.67
N LYS A 434 -6.21 -15.57 -15.09
CA LYS A 434 -5.86 -16.81 -15.82
C LYS A 434 -5.82 -18.00 -14.86
N SER A 435 -6.15 -19.19 -15.35
CA SER A 435 -6.00 -20.44 -14.60
C SER A 435 -5.19 -21.43 -15.43
N TYR A 436 -4.21 -22.06 -14.78
CA TYR A 436 -3.34 -23.08 -15.36
C TYR A 436 -3.69 -24.43 -14.74
N ARG A 437 -3.87 -25.47 -15.56
CA ARG A 437 -3.88 -26.85 -15.07
C ARG A 437 -2.43 -27.28 -14.82
N LEU A 438 -2.21 -27.91 -13.67
CA LEU A 438 -0.93 -28.47 -13.29
C LEU A 438 -0.74 -29.84 -13.96
N ALA A 439 0.49 -30.12 -14.37
CA ALA A 439 0.83 -31.33 -15.11
C ALA A 439 1.36 -32.41 -14.16
N PRO A 440 1.12 -33.71 -14.42
CA PRO A 440 1.72 -34.77 -13.64
C PRO A 440 3.24 -34.86 -13.81
N ALA A 441 3.90 -35.44 -12.81
CA ALA A 441 5.32 -35.77 -12.86
C ALA A 441 5.63 -36.70 -14.06
N ARG A 442 6.79 -36.51 -14.69
CA ARG A 442 7.21 -37.34 -15.82
C ARG A 442 7.89 -38.61 -15.31
N ALA A 443 7.85 -39.67 -16.12
CA ALA A 443 8.46 -40.96 -15.80
C ALA A 443 10.00 -40.92 -15.64
N GLU A 444 10.64 -39.81 -16.03
CA GLU A 444 12.08 -39.56 -15.86
C GLU A 444 12.38 -38.98 -14.47
N ASP A 445 11.55 -38.04 -13.98
CA ASP A 445 11.62 -37.47 -12.63
C ASP A 445 11.54 -38.56 -11.55
N ALA A 446 10.66 -39.54 -11.76
CA ALA A 446 10.42 -40.67 -10.87
C ALA A 446 11.63 -41.62 -10.69
N ARG A 447 12.72 -41.47 -11.45
CA ARG A 447 13.91 -42.33 -11.38
C ARG A 447 15.00 -41.85 -10.42
N GLY A 448 14.73 -40.84 -9.60
CA GLY A 448 15.55 -40.51 -8.42
C GLY A 448 17.01 -40.18 -8.71
N ARG A 449 17.33 -39.71 -9.93
CA ARG A 449 18.70 -39.36 -10.31
C ARG A 449 19.13 -38.07 -9.61
N LEU A 450 19.87 -38.23 -8.52
CA LEU A 450 20.58 -37.15 -7.83
C LEU A 450 21.71 -36.59 -8.73
N GLN A 451 21.35 -35.76 -9.71
CA GLN A 451 22.33 -35.08 -10.57
C GLN A 451 23.15 -34.10 -9.72
N LEU A 452 24.48 -34.19 -9.77
CA LEU A 452 25.33 -33.24 -9.07
C LEU A 452 25.24 -31.85 -9.74
N PRO A 453 25.11 -30.76 -8.97
CA PRO A 453 24.73 -29.45 -9.50
C PRO A 453 25.93 -28.71 -10.12
N LEU A 454 26.29 -29.09 -11.35
CA LEU A 454 27.33 -28.40 -12.12
C LEU A 454 26.86 -27.83 -13.47
N LEU A 455 25.91 -28.47 -14.18
CA LEU A 455 25.49 -28.02 -15.53
C LEU A 455 24.00 -28.20 -15.89
N SER A 456 23.15 -28.79 -15.04
CA SER A 456 21.71 -28.96 -15.34
C SER A 456 20.83 -27.91 -14.65
N VAL A 457 19.89 -27.36 -15.41
CA VAL A 457 18.81 -26.49 -14.89
C VAL A 457 17.80 -27.39 -14.14
N PRO A 458 17.27 -27.00 -12.96
CA PRO A 458 16.32 -27.84 -12.22
C PRO A 458 15.02 -28.12 -12.99
N GLU A 459 14.90 -29.34 -13.49
CA GLU A 459 13.67 -29.90 -14.06
C GLU A 459 12.62 -29.98 -12.93
N GLY A 460 11.44 -29.37 -13.15
CA GLY A 460 10.43 -29.13 -12.11
C GLY A 460 10.05 -27.65 -11.91
N ARG A 461 10.80 -26.70 -12.48
CA ARG A 461 10.35 -25.31 -12.66
C ARG A 461 9.47 -25.18 -13.90
N VAL A 462 8.20 -24.83 -13.75
CA VAL A 462 7.34 -24.42 -14.87
C VAL A 462 7.46 -22.90 -15.05
N THR A 463 7.60 -22.45 -16.30
CA THR A 463 7.51 -21.02 -16.67
C THR A 463 6.23 -20.78 -17.46
N SER A 464 5.55 -19.65 -17.25
CA SER A 464 4.29 -19.32 -17.92
C SER A 464 4.07 -17.82 -17.96
N ASP A 465 3.79 -17.27 -19.14
CA ASP A 465 3.52 -15.84 -19.28
C ASP A 465 2.02 -15.51 -19.10
N VAL A 466 1.75 -14.47 -18.32
CA VAL A 466 0.42 -13.91 -18.01
C VAL A 466 0.43 -12.43 -18.36
N ASP A 467 -0.54 -11.98 -19.17
CA ASP A 467 -0.80 -10.55 -19.36
C ASP A 467 -1.98 -10.12 -18.48
N ILE A 468 -1.76 -9.21 -17.53
CA ILE A 468 -2.86 -8.63 -16.73
C ILE A 468 -3.49 -7.47 -17.52
N PRO A 469 -4.81 -7.48 -17.81
CA PRO A 469 -5.46 -6.39 -18.53
C PRO A 469 -5.31 -5.05 -17.79
N ALA A 470 -4.76 -4.05 -18.47
CA ALA A 470 -4.35 -2.78 -17.85
C ALA A 470 -5.48 -2.05 -17.08
N PHE A 471 -6.74 -2.20 -17.51
CA PHE A 471 -7.90 -1.60 -16.83
C PHE A 471 -8.23 -2.21 -15.45
N ARG A 472 -7.59 -3.31 -15.06
CA ARG A 472 -7.70 -3.90 -13.71
C ARG A 472 -6.65 -3.37 -12.73
N VAL A 473 -5.70 -2.56 -13.20
CA VAL A 473 -4.60 -2.01 -12.40
C VAL A 473 -4.99 -0.63 -11.88
N GLY A 474 -5.18 -0.52 -10.57
CA GLY A 474 -5.30 0.74 -9.84
C GLY A 474 -3.96 1.20 -9.24
N SER A 475 -3.99 2.23 -8.40
CA SER A 475 -2.78 2.73 -7.71
C SER A 475 -2.27 1.79 -6.61
N GLY A 476 -3.16 1.06 -5.94
CA GLY A 476 -2.84 -0.08 -5.10
C GLY A 476 -3.52 -1.32 -5.64
N ASN A 477 -2.78 -2.43 -5.69
CA ASN A 477 -3.30 -3.71 -6.17
C ASN A 477 -2.80 -4.85 -5.28
N GLN A 478 -3.50 -5.98 -5.31
CA GLN A 478 -3.03 -7.23 -4.78
C GLN A 478 -3.08 -8.31 -5.87
N LEU A 479 -1.92 -8.84 -6.22
CA LEU A 479 -1.76 -10.01 -7.08
C LEU A 479 -1.81 -11.26 -6.20
N GLN A 480 -2.68 -12.21 -6.53
CA GLN A 480 -2.87 -13.45 -5.76
C GLN A 480 -2.57 -14.67 -6.62
N PHE A 481 -1.85 -15.64 -6.03
CA PHE A 481 -1.60 -16.96 -6.61
C PHE A 481 -2.24 -18.03 -5.74
N ARG A 482 -3.33 -18.62 -6.25
CA ARG A 482 -4.13 -19.62 -5.55
C ARG A 482 -3.86 -20.99 -6.14
N PHE A 483 -3.19 -21.84 -5.38
CA PHE A 483 -2.98 -23.23 -5.72
C PHE A 483 -4.15 -24.08 -5.20
N THR A 484 -4.67 -24.94 -6.05
CA THR A 484 -5.54 -26.07 -5.67
C THR A 484 -4.79 -27.32 -6.12
N LEU A 485 -4.30 -28.11 -5.16
CA LEU A 485 -3.61 -29.36 -5.40
C LEU A 485 -4.59 -30.49 -5.08
N ASP A 486 -4.98 -31.26 -6.11
CA ASP A 486 -5.94 -32.35 -5.97
C ASP A 486 -5.26 -33.56 -5.31
N SER A 487 -6.04 -34.34 -4.56
CA SER A 487 -5.52 -35.48 -3.82
C SER A 487 -5.78 -36.76 -4.62
N GLN A 488 -4.71 -37.46 -5.00
CA GLN A 488 -4.81 -38.66 -5.84
C GLN A 488 -5.56 -39.81 -5.16
N LYS A 489 -6.73 -40.17 -5.70
CA LYS A 489 -7.60 -41.26 -5.23
C LYS A 489 -7.52 -42.43 -6.21
N THR A 490 -6.66 -43.40 -5.93
CA THR A 490 -6.48 -44.63 -6.73
C THR A 490 -7.51 -45.72 -6.43
N GLY A 491 -8.50 -45.43 -5.59
CA GLY A 491 -9.69 -46.25 -5.36
C GLY A 491 -10.62 -45.59 -4.34
N LEU A 492 -11.65 -46.33 -3.89
CA LEU A 492 -12.32 -46.00 -2.64
C LEU A 492 -11.30 -46.07 -1.50
N CYS A 493 -10.94 -44.91 -0.96
CA CYS A 493 -10.11 -44.77 0.23
C CYS A 493 -8.68 -45.36 0.16
N SER A 494 -8.07 -45.27 -1.02
CA SER A 494 -6.61 -45.33 -1.15
C SER A 494 -5.96 -44.17 -0.37
N SER A 495 -4.87 -44.43 0.36
CA SER A 495 -4.16 -43.40 1.15
C SER A 495 -3.69 -42.23 0.30
N THR A 496 -4.11 -41.01 0.66
CA THR A 496 -3.46 -39.77 0.22
C THR A 496 -2.02 -39.69 0.75
N ALA A 497 -1.17 -38.86 0.16
CA ALA A 497 0.22 -38.74 0.59
C ALA A 497 0.32 -38.24 2.05
N ASN A 498 1.16 -38.91 2.85
CA ASN A 498 1.37 -38.58 4.28
C ASN A 498 2.14 -37.26 4.51
N GLU A 499 2.73 -36.67 3.47
CA GLU A 499 3.26 -35.31 3.54
C GLU A 499 2.29 -34.31 2.90
N PRO A 500 2.09 -33.12 3.50
CA PRO A 500 1.29 -32.07 2.87
C PRO A 500 1.95 -31.65 1.56
N GLN A 501 1.18 -31.75 0.47
CA GLN A 501 1.56 -31.22 -0.85
C GLN A 501 2.00 -29.77 -0.71
N ARG A 502 2.99 -29.35 -1.50
CA ARG A 502 3.57 -28.01 -1.43
C ARG A 502 3.52 -27.35 -2.79
N ALA A 503 3.35 -26.04 -2.81
CA ALA A 503 3.55 -25.23 -3.99
C ALA A 503 4.30 -23.94 -3.64
N ALA A 504 5.03 -23.40 -4.60
CA ALA A 504 5.72 -22.14 -4.42
C ALA A 504 5.84 -21.39 -5.75
N ILE A 505 5.73 -20.06 -5.67
CA ILE A 505 6.16 -19.18 -6.75
C ILE A 505 7.66 -18.95 -6.60
N ASP A 506 8.39 -19.03 -7.70
CA ASP A 506 9.83 -18.82 -7.69
C ASP A 506 10.13 -17.33 -7.49
N PRO A 507 11.05 -16.93 -6.57
CA PRO A 507 11.39 -15.53 -6.34
C PRO A 507 12.03 -14.83 -7.55
N ASP A 508 12.43 -15.58 -8.60
CA ASP A 508 12.87 -15.06 -9.90
C ASP A 508 11.72 -14.90 -10.94
N SER A 509 10.46 -15.01 -10.53
CA SER A 509 9.30 -14.57 -11.32
C SER A 509 9.29 -13.05 -11.43
N THR A 510 8.91 -12.49 -12.58
CA THR A 510 8.97 -11.04 -12.84
C THR A 510 7.65 -10.45 -13.31
N ILE A 511 7.39 -9.20 -12.93
CA ILE A 511 6.34 -8.32 -13.47
C ILE A 511 7.01 -7.09 -14.09
N ASP A 512 6.52 -6.58 -15.23
CA ASP A 512 7.09 -5.38 -15.88
C ASP A 512 6.04 -4.34 -16.26
N PHE A 513 6.30 -3.08 -15.88
CA PHE A 513 5.50 -1.91 -16.22
C PHE A 513 6.20 -0.97 -17.23
N SER A 514 7.39 -1.32 -17.73
CA SER A 514 8.25 -0.47 -18.58
C SER A 514 7.63 0.02 -19.90
N HIS A 515 6.51 -0.58 -20.32
CA HIS A 515 5.78 -0.23 -21.55
C HIS A 515 4.63 0.76 -21.32
N PHE A 516 4.31 1.10 -20.07
CA PHE A 516 3.26 2.04 -19.72
C PHE A 516 3.76 3.49 -19.86
N VAL A 517 2.84 4.41 -20.16
CA VAL A 517 3.15 5.85 -20.25
C VAL A 517 2.47 6.61 -19.11
N HIS A 518 3.16 7.62 -18.57
CA HIS A 518 2.58 8.52 -17.57
C HIS A 518 1.61 9.50 -18.25
N TYR A 519 0.31 9.27 -18.07
CA TYR A 519 -0.80 10.04 -18.61
C TYR A 519 -2.00 10.02 -17.66
N ALA A 520 -2.31 11.16 -17.06
CA ALA A 520 -3.52 11.39 -16.28
C ALA A 520 -4.43 12.41 -16.99
N GLN A 521 -5.73 12.11 -16.97
CA GLN A 521 -6.75 13.14 -17.10
C GLN A 521 -7.11 13.63 -15.69
N LEU A 522 -7.08 14.94 -15.49
CA LEU A 522 -7.46 15.63 -14.26
C LEU A 522 -8.52 16.70 -14.59
N PRO A 523 -9.32 17.18 -13.64
CA PRO A 523 -9.44 16.71 -12.26
C PRO A 523 -10.01 15.28 -12.16
N ASN A 524 -9.45 14.50 -11.23
CA ASN A 524 -9.92 13.15 -10.90
C ASN A 524 -9.69 12.85 -9.41
N LEU A 525 -10.75 12.95 -8.60
CA LEU A 525 -10.68 12.73 -7.15
C LEU A 525 -10.34 11.28 -6.77
N ALA A 526 -10.57 10.31 -7.66
CA ALA A 526 -10.15 8.92 -7.44
C ALA A 526 -8.61 8.79 -7.37
N PHE A 527 -7.87 9.55 -8.19
CA PHE A 527 -6.41 9.55 -8.14
C PHE A 527 -5.89 10.18 -6.84
N PHE A 528 -6.52 11.28 -6.38
CA PHE A 528 -6.16 11.88 -5.09
C PHE A 528 -6.44 10.91 -3.92
N ALA A 529 -7.62 10.31 -3.87
CA ALA A 529 -8.05 9.47 -2.75
C ALA A 529 -7.36 8.10 -2.66
N ASN A 530 -6.84 7.58 -3.78
CA ASN A 530 -6.18 6.27 -3.84
C ASN A 530 -4.66 6.37 -4.04
N SER A 531 -4.06 7.56 -3.99
CA SER A 531 -2.59 7.71 -4.13
C SER A 531 -1.99 9.05 -3.68
N GLY A 532 -2.80 10.05 -3.35
CA GLY A 532 -2.35 11.44 -3.18
C GLY A 532 -1.91 12.14 -4.48
N PHE A 533 -2.10 11.53 -5.65
CA PHE A 533 -1.74 12.13 -6.94
C PHE A 533 -2.61 13.37 -7.22
N PRO A 534 -2.05 14.47 -7.76
CA PRO A 534 -0.72 14.60 -8.35
C PRO A 534 0.40 14.97 -7.37
N PHE A 535 0.09 15.34 -6.14
CA PHE A 535 1.06 15.83 -5.14
C PHE A 535 2.18 14.80 -4.82
N THR A 536 1.82 13.51 -4.78
CA THR A 536 2.76 12.39 -4.53
C THR A 536 3.66 12.02 -5.71
N ARG A 537 3.49 12.66 -6.88
CA ARG A 537 4.38 12.48 -8.06
C ARG A 537 5.86 12.68 -7.72
N PHE A 538 6.16 13.49 -6.71
CA PHE A 538 7.48 13.64 -6.10
C PHE A 538 7.41 13.15 -4.65
N ALA A 539 8.27 12.21 -4.26
CA ALA A 539 8.17 11.54 -2.98
C ALA A 539 8.33 12.47 -1.75
N ASP A 540 9.03 13.60 -1.91
CA ASP A 540 9.26 14.63 -0.89
C ASP A 540 8.24 15.79 -0.94
N LEU A 541 7.23 15.69 -1.80
CA LEU A 541 6.21 16.72 -2.08
C LEU A 541 6.82 18.08 -2.50
N SER A 542 8.03 18.10 -3.08
CA SER A 542 8.74 19.32 -3.51
C SER A 542 7.98 20.24 -4.46
N GLN A 543 7.08 19.69 -5.30
CA GLN A 543 6.21 20.47 -6.20
C GLN A 543 4.84 20.84 -5.61
N THR A 544 4.61 20.55 -4.33
CA THR A 544 3.36 20.84 -3.61
C THR A 544 3.50 22.06 -2.71
N ALA A 545 2.43 22.84 -2.63
CA ALA A 545 2.20 23.79 -1.54
C ALA A 545 0.83 23.52 -0.90
N VAL A 546 0.77 23.54 0.43
CA VAL A 546 -0.50 23.53 1.16
C VAL A 546 -0.86 24.97 1.51
N VAL A 547 -2.10 25.35 1.20
CA VAL A 547 -2.65 26.65 1.54
C VAL A 547 -3.54 26.53 2.76
N MET A 548 -3.18 27.26 3.81
CA MET A 548 -3.92 27.34 5.08
C MET A 548 -4.50 28.74 5.29
N PRO A 549 -5.60 28.91 6.05
CA PRO A 549 -6.04 30.22 6.50
C PRO A 549 -5.03 30.86 7.47
N ASP A 550 -5.17 32.17 7.73
CA ASP A 550 -4.26 32.91 8.61
C ASP A 550 -4.36 32.48 10.08
N ARG A 551 -5.54 31.99 10.51
CA ARG A 551 -5.80 31.43 11.85
C ARG A 551 -6.53 30.09 11.73
N PRO A 552 -5.81 28.99 11.45
CA PRO A 552 -6.42 27.68 11.26
C PRO A 552 -6.96 27.12 12.58
N SER A 553 -8.16 26.57 12.52
CA SER A 553 -8.79 25.82 13.60
C SER A 553 -8.10 24.46 13.83
N PRO A 554 -8.28 23.83 15.00
CA PRO A 554 -7.78 22.48 15.27
C PRO A 554 -8.20 21.44 14.23
N GLN A 555 -9.40 21.58 13.64
CA GLN A 555 -9.93 20.67 12.63
C GLN A 555 -9.27 20.85 11.25
N GLU A 556 -8.94 22.08 10.87
CA GLU A 556 -8.15 22.35 9.65
C GLU A 556 -6.71 21.88 9.81
N LEU A 557 -6.15 22.00 11.03
CA LEU A 557 -4.83 21.47 11.37
C LEU A 557 -4.82 19.92 11.38
N GLU A 558 -5.86 19.28 11.93
CA GLU A 558 -6.05 17.82 11.83
C GLU A 558 -6.14 17.37 10.36
N ALA A 559 -6.90 18.09 9.53
CA ALA A 559 -7.02 17.78 8.10
C ALA A 559 -5.69 17.94 7.36
N TYR A 560 -4.93 19.01 7.65
CA TYR A 560 -3.60 19.22 7.10
C TYR A 560 -2.62 18.08 7.43
N LEU A 561 -2.46 17.77 8.72
CA LEU A 561 -1.55 16.71 9.14
C LEU A 561 -2.01 15.34 8.63
N THR A 562 -3.31 15.06 8.64
CA THR A 562 -3.87 13.78 8.14
C THR A 562 -3.70 13.62 6.62
N MET A 563 -3.84 14.69 5.83
CA MET A 563 -3.57 14.63 4.38
C MET A 563 -2.07 14.47 4.05
N LEU A 564 -1.17 15.14 4.78
CA LEU A 564 0.26 14.86 4.61
C LEU A 564 0.63 13.45 5.10
N GLY A 565 -0.04 12.96 6.13
CA GLY A 565 -0.02 11.56 6.57
C GLY A 565 -0.37 10.58 5.46
N HIS A 566 -1.54 10.74 4.84
CA HIS A 566 -2.02 9.91 3.74
C HIS A 566 -1.08 9.96 2.52
N MET A 567 -0.49 11.12 2.20
CA MET A 567 0.51 11.20 1.13
C MET A 567 1.83 10.50 1.48
N GLY A 568 2.27 10.58 2.74
CA GLY A 568 3.40 9.79 3.25
C GLY A 568 3.11 8.29 3.28
N GLU A 569 1.88 7.89 3.57
CA GLU A 569 1.40 6.51 3.44
C GLU A 569 1.55 6.03 1.99
N TRP A 570 1.16 6.82 0.98
CA TRP A 570 1.26 6.41 -0.42
C TRP A 570 2.66 6.46 -1.03
N THR A 571 3.55 7.35 -0.58
CA THR A 571 4.94 7.41 -1.08
C THR A 571 5.90 6.48 -0.31
N GLY A 572 5.65 6.26 0.98
CA GLY A 572 6.62 5.67 1.91
C GLY A 572 7.78 6.61 2.28
N PHE A 573 7.64 7.92 2.07
CA PHE A 573 8.71 8.91 2.31
C PHE A 573 8.16 10.21 2.93
N PRO A 574 8.88 10.86 3.86
CA PRO A 574 8.43 12.12 4.46
C PRO A 574 8.41 13.28 3.45
N ALA A 575 7.44 14.18 3.62
CA ALA A 575 7.16 15.34 2.77
C ALA A 575 8.17 16.50 2.92
N LEU A 576 9.48 16.21 2.97
CA LEU A 576 10.57 17.13 3.38
C LEU A 576 10.52 18.52 2.73
N ARG A 577 10.07 18.60 1.47
CA ARG A 577 10.10 19.81 0.63
C ARG A 577 8.70 20.35 0.30
N VAL A 578 7.66 19.86 0.99
CA VAL A 578 6.34 20.50 1.00
C VAL A 578 6.49 21.93 1.53
N GLN A 579 5.73 22.85 0.95
CA GLN A 579 5.66 24.24 1.41
C GLN A 579 4.29 24.47 2.05
N VAL A 580 4.24 25.26 3.13
CA VAL A 580 3.00 25.78 3.69
C VAL A 580 2.95 27.27 3.43
N VAL A 581 1.82 27.76 2.92
CA VAL A 581 1.57 29.18 2.64
C VAL A 581 0.20 29.59 3.19
N ARG A 582 0.03 30.90 3.39
CA ARG A 582 -1.27 31.50 3.69
C ARG A 582 -2.02 31.91 2.43
N ALA A 583 -3.33 32.12 2.55
CA ALA A 583 -4.20 32.49 1.45
C ALA A 583 -3.68 33.72 0.65
N GLY A 584 -3.14 34.73 1.33
CA GLY A 584 -2.56 35.91 0.68
C GLY A 584 -1.20 35.69 0.00
N GLU A 585 -0.48 34.61 0.34
CA GLU A 585 0.86 34.30 -0.17
C GLU A 585 0.82 33.49 -1.48
N VAL A 586 -0.34 32.94 -1.86
CA VAL A 586 -0.50 32.05 -3.03
C VAL A 586 -0.01 32.70 -4.34
N ALA A 587 -0.20 34.01 -4.51
CA ALA A 587 0.29 34.74 -5.68
C ALA A 587 1.82 34.68 -5.84
N ALA A 588 2.57 34.61 -4.73
CA ALA A 588 4.03 34.51 -4.76
C ALA A 588 4.54 33.12 -5.23
N LEU A 589 3.67 32.11 -5.32
CA LEU A 589 4.00 30.81 -5.90
C LEU A 589 4.06 30.83 -7.44
N ALA A 590 3.58 31.90 -8.08
CA ALA A 590 3.66 32.14 -9.53
C ALA A 590 3.19 30.97 -10.43
N GLY A 591 2.21 30.18 -9.97
CA GLY A 591 1.73 28.99 -10.68
C GLY A 591 2.76 27.85 -10.78
N GLY A 592 3.85 27.89 -10.00
CA GLY A 592 4.96 26.93 -10.08
C GLY A 592 4.71 25.58 -9.39
N LYS A 593 3.63 25.45 -8.61
CA LYS A 593 3.32 24.30 -7.74
C LYS A 593 1.85 23.87 -7.81
N ASP A 594 1.59 22.61 -7.51
CA ASP A 594 0.25 22.08 -7.26
C ASP A 594 -0.20 22.47 -5.83
N LEU A 595 -1.48 22.81 -5.65
CA LEU A 595 -2.02 23.38 -4.41
C LEU A 595 -3.00 22.45 -3.71
N LEU A 596 -2.73 22.11 -2.46
CA LEU A 596 -3.70 21.51 -1.55
C LEU A 596 -4.29 22.64 -0.69
N VAL A 597 -5.55 23.00 -0.90
CA VAL A 597 -6.23 24.05 -0.13
C VAL A 597 -7.05 23.40 0.99
N ILE A 598 -6.93 23.91 2.21
CA ILE A 598 -7.70 23.41 3.37
C ILE A 598 -8.37 24.61 4.02
N ASP A 599 -9.70 24.67 3.93
CA ASP A 599 -10.49 25.82 4.38
C ASP A 599 -11.85 25.37 4.93
N GLY A 600 -11.98 25.34 6.24
CA GLY A 600 -13.19 24.94 6.96
C GLY A 600 -14.24 26.04 7.08
N ALA A 601 -14.01 27.23 6.51
CA ALA A 601 -14.94 28.34 6.56
C ALA A 601 -15.95 28.29 5.39
N SER A 602 -17.20 28.67 5.67
CA SER A 602 -18.29 28.75 4.69
C SER A 602 -18.04 29.69 3.51
N SER A 603 -16.99 30.51 3.55
CA SER A 603 -16.72 31.56 2.56
C SER A 603 -15.22 31.89 2.49
N SER A 604 -14.45 31.07 1.79
CA SER A 604 -13.02 31.31 1.54
C SER A 604 -12.79 32.50 0.61
N PRO A 605 -12.03 33.54 1.01
CA PRO A 605 -11.66 34.64 0.12
C PRO A 605 -10.81 34.18 -1.06
N LEU A 606 -9.97 33.16 -0.89
CA LEU A 606 -9.13 32.62 -1.96
C LEU A 606 -9.98 31.92 -3.02
N LEU A 607 -10.85 30.99 -2.61
CA LEU A 607 -11.74 30.28 -3.54
C LEU A 607 -12.71 31.26 -4.22
N ALA A 608 -13.11 32.35 -3.56
CA ALA A 608 -13.92 33.41 -4.17
C ALA A 608 -13.25 34.05 -5.41
N HIS A 609 -11.92 34.11 -5.49
CA HIS A 609 -11.19 34.60 -6.68
C HIS A 609 -11.16 33.56 -7.81
N TRP A 610 -11.35 32.28 -7.52
CA TRP A 610 -11.32 31.18 -8.50
C TRP A 610 -12.72 30.65 -8.88
N ARG A 611 -13.79 31.39 -8.55
CA ARG A 611 -15.20 31.02 -8.84
C ARG A 611 -15.50 30.61 -10.29
N ALA A 612 -14.71 31.04 -11.27
CA ALA A 612 -14.88 30.65 -12.68
C ALA A 612 -14.27 29.28 -13.04
N ALA A 613 -13.39 28.72 -12.19
CA ALA A 613 -12.73 27.42 -12.39
C ALA A 613 -13.15 26.36 -11.37
N LEU A 614 -13.81 26.77 -10.28
CA LEU A 614 -14.31 25.88 -9.24
C LEU A 614 -15.53 25.06 -9.72
N PRO A 615 -15.57 23.74 -9.48
CA PRO A 615 -16.77 22.93 -9.72
C PRO A 615 -17.87 23.18 -8.66
N LEU A 616 -17.54 23.88 -7.56
CA LEU A 616 -18.46 24.21 -6.48
C LEU A 616 -18.27 25.66 -6.01
N ALA A 617 -19.35 26.43 -5.97
CA ALA A 617 -19.39 27.68 -5.20
C ALA A 617 -20.22 27.47 -3.93
N ILE A 618 -19.55 27.58 -2.77
CA ILE A 618 -20.21 27.80 -1.48
C ILE A 618 -20.33 29.33 -1.31
N GLY A 619 -21.56 29.81 -1.15
CA GLY A 619 -21.89 31.21 -0.90
C GLY A 619 -22.10 31.50 0.58
N GLU A 620 -22.01 32.78 0.94
CA GLU A 620 -22.33 33.26 2.28
C GLU A 620 -23.72 32.80 2.73
N PRO A 621 -23.92 32.51 4.03
CA PRO A 621 -25.18 32.01 4.54
C PRO A 621 -26.30 33.04 4.33
N GLY A 622 -27.34 32.62 3.58
CA GLY A 622 -28.60 33.35 3.54
C GLY A 622 -29.22 33.45 4.92
N GLY A 623 -30.04 34.48 5.14
CA GLY A 623 -30.77 34.67 6.40
C GLY A 623 -31.46 33.38 6.86
N ALA A 624 -31.35 33.09 8.16
CA ALA A 624 -31.52 31.77 8.79
C ALA A 624 -30.31 30.80 8.72
N GLY A 625 -29.09 31.30 8.45
CA GLY A 625 -27.85 30.55 8.62
C GLY A 625 -27.56 29.52 7.52
N ALA A 626 -28.23 29.66 6.38
CA ALA A 626 -28.23 28.67 5.30
C ALA A 626 -27.14 28.96 4.27
N ALA A 627 -25.99 28.29 4.37
CA ALA A 627 -24.96 28.31 3.32
C ALA A 627 -25.59 27.88 1.98
N ARG A 628 -25.47 28.72 0.94
CA ARG A 628 -25.98 28.39 -0.39
C ARG A 628 -24.91 27.66 -1.20
N VAL A 629 -25.31 26.59 -1.87
CA VAL A 629 -24.44 25.79 -2.71
C VAL A 629 -24.98 25.84 -4.14
N ALA A 630 -24.10 26.02 -5.14
CA ALA A 630 -24.48 26.00 -6.55
C ALA A 630 -23.38 25.40 -7.43
N PHE A 631 -23.78 24.56 -8.38
CA PHE A 631 -22.94 23.87 -9.36
C PHE A 631 -23.82 23.33 -10.50
N SER A 632 -23.23 23.05 -11.67
CA SER A 632 -23.93 22.48 -12.84
C SER A 632 -23.36 21.10 -13.19
N VAL A 633 -24.16 20.05 -12.98
CA VAL A 633 -23.73 18.66 -13.19
C VAL A 633 -23.63 18.33 -14.68
N LYS A 634 -22.55 17.65 -15.10
CA LYS A 634 -22.44 16.98 -16.41
C LYS A 634 -22.63 15.47 -16.28
N GLU A 635 -21.98 14.88 -15.28
CA GLU A 635 -22.07 13.45 -14.96
C GLU A 635 -22.18 13.28 -13.43
N ARG A 636 -22.98 12.31 -12.96
CA ARG A 636 -23.14 12.02 -11.53
C ARG A 636 -22.89 10.55 -11.22
N TRP A 637 -22.15 10.29 -10.16
CA TRP A 637 -21.97 8.96 -9.57
C TRP A 637 -22.66 8.89 -8.21
N ARG A 638 -23.48 7.86 -8.03
CA ARG A 638 -24.16 7.57 -6.76
C ARG A 638 -24.13 6.07 -6.51
N ASN A 639 -23.68 5.66 -5.32
CA ASN A 639 -23.51 4.25 -4.95
C ASN A 639 -22.67 3.44 -5.98
N GLY A 640 -21.67 4.08 -6.60
CA GLY A 640 -20.82 3.46 -7.64
C GLY A 640 -21.42 3.39 -9.05
N VAL A 641 -22.70 3.78 -9.24
CA VAL A 641 -23.35 3.81 -10.56
C VAL A 641 -23.27 5.22 -11.14
N GLY A 642 -22.76 5.33 -12.37
CA GLY A 642 -22.75 6.57 -13.15
C GLY A 642 -24.08 6.79 -13.87
N VAL A 643 -24.61 8.01 -13.81
CA VAL A 643 -25.81 8.48 -14.52
C VAL A 643 -25.44 9.70 -15.35
N ALA A 644 -25.70 9.62 -16.64
CA ALA A 644 -25.47 10.70 -17.60
C ALA A 644 -26.78 11.45 -17.86
N ASP A 645 -27.08 12.47 -17.04
CA ASP A 645 -28.15 13.43 -17.34
C ASP A 645 -28.09 14.71 -16.48
N GLY A 646 -28.55 15.81 -17.06
CA GLY A 646 -29.10 16.98 -16.34
C GLY A 646 -28.17 17.88 -15.51
N GLY A 647 -27.84 19.06 -16.04
CA GLY A 647 -27.28 20.17 -15.25
C GLY A 647 -28.31 20.76 -14.28
N ALA A 648 -28.26 20.35 -13.02
CA ALA A 648 -29.17 20.78 -11.96
C ALA A 648 -28.51 21.74 -10.95
N ASN A 649 -29.05 22.95 -10.80
CA ASN A 649 -28.66 23.87 -9.73
C ASN A 649 -29.28 23.40 -8.39
N ILE A 650 -28.48 22.79 -7.52
CA ILE A 650 -28.96 22.26 -6.23
C ILE A 650 -28.65 23.24 -5.10
N GLU A 651 -29.59 24.16 -4.80
CA GLU A 651 -29.54 24.98 -3.59
C GLU A 651 -29.81 24.12 -2.34
N GLN A 652 -28.79 23.41 -1.86
CA GLN A 652 -28.88 22.65 -0.61
C GLN A 652 -28.60 23.55 0.61
N THR A 653 -29.53 23.58 1.56
CA THR A 653 -29.33 24.10 2.91
C THR A 653 -28.97 22.97 3.86
N GLY A 654 -27.80 23.02 4.51
CA GLY A 654 -27.41 22.08 5.56
C GLY A 654 -25.88 21.94 5.71
N PRO A 655 -25.42 21.26 6.77
CA PRO A 655 -23.99 21.02 6.98
C PRO A 655 -23.43 20.08 5.90
N LEU A 656 -22.30 20.49 5.31
CA LEU A 656 -21.70 19.84 4.16
C LEU A 656 -20.17 19.96 4.22
N ALA A 657 -19.47 18.89 3.86
CA ALA A 657 -18.07 18.95 3.44
C ALA A 657 -17.97 18.62 1.95
N ALA A 658 -16.98 19.18 1.27
CA ALA A 658 -16.74 18.96 -0.14
C ALA A 658 -15.24 18.81 -0.43
N LEU A 659 -14.92 17.89 -1.32
CA LEU A 659 -13.61 17.74 -1.94
C LEU A 659 -13.76 18.19 -3.40
N ALA A 660 -13.01 19.21 -3.82
CA ALA A 660 -13.10 19.79 -5.16
C ALA A 660 -11.73 19.84 -5.86
N GLY A 661 -11.65 19.31 -7.08
CA GLY A 661 -10.45 19.31 -7.92
C GLY A 661 -10.62 20.16 -9.16
N PHE A 662 -9.62 20.96 -9.52
CA PHE A 662 -9.62 21.81 -10.74
C PHE A 662 -8.20 22.13 -11.22
N GLU A 663 -8.06 22.82 -12.36
CA GLU A 663 -6.77 23.37 -12.83
C GLU A 663 -6.55 24.75 -12.20
N LEU A 664 -5.34 25.04 -11.72
CA LEU A 664 -4.99 26.32 -11.13
C LEU A 664 -5.06 27.44 -12.19
N PRO A 665 -5.94 28.46 -12.04
CA PRO A 665 -6.10 29.49 -13.06
C PRO A 665 -4.80 30.25 -13.36
N ALA A 666 -4.64 30.65 -14.63
CA ALA A 666 -3.43 31.28 -15.17
C ALA A 666 -2.14 30.43 -15.06
N SER A 667 -2.27 29.11 -14.91
CA SER A 667 -1.18 28.13 -15.04
C SER A 667 -1.53 27.05 -16.08
N HIS A 668 -0.63 26.09 -16.30
CA HIS A 668 -0.87 24.93 -17.16
C HIS A 668 -0.39 23.64 -16.49
N GLY A 669 -1.28 22.66 -16.37
CA GLY A 669 -1.00 21.35 -15.78
C GLY A 669 -0.69 21.39 -14.28
N ARG A 670 -1.08 22.45 -13.57
CA ARG A 670 -1.07 22.52 -12.10
C ARG A 670 -2.48 22.39 -11.55
N SER A 671 -2.54 21.69 -10.43
CA SER A 671 -3.77 21.13 -9.91
C SER A 671 -4.09 21.78 -8.57
N VAL A 672 -5.34 22.14 -8.37
CA VAL A 672 -5.85 22.50 -7.05
C VAL A 672 -6.74 21.37 -6.57
N VAL A 673 -6.52 20.89 -5.35
CA VAL A 673 -7.48 20.07 -4.61
C VAL A 673 -7.83 20.83 -3.33
N ALA A 674 -9.11 21.20 -3.20
CA ALA A 674 -9.64 21.92 -2.06
C ALA A 674 -10.45 20.97 -1.16
N LEU A 675 -10.04 20.85 0.09
CA LEU A 675 -10.85 20.31 1.19
C LEU A 675 -11.58 21.49 1.81
N THR A 676 -12.90 21.57 1.62
CA THR A 676 -13.71 22.67 2.13
C THR A 676 -14.96 22.19 2.85
N ALA A 677 -15.51 23.03 3.73
CA ALA A 677 -16.70 22.71 4.49
C ALA A 677 -17.51 23.96 4.84
N THR A 678 -18.80 23.76 5.14
CA THR A 678 -19.65 24.81 5.72
C THR A 678 -19.26 25.17 7.15
N GLU A 679 -18.62 24.24 7.86
CA GLU A 679 -18.12 24.37 9.23
C GLU A 679 -16.83 23.54 9.38
N PRO A 680 -15.82 23.96 10.17
CA PRO A 680 -14.60 23.18 10.37
C PRO A 680 -14.85 21.79 11.00
N SER A 681 -15.95 21.66 11.77
CA SER A 681 -16.46 20.40 12.33
C SER A 681 -16.59 19.29 11.26
N ARG A 682 -16.96 19.65 10.02
CA ARG A 682 -17.26 18.72 8.92
C ARG A 682 -16.04 18.27 8.13
N LEU A 683 -14.88 18.89 8.32
CA LEU A 683 -13.63 18.32 7.81
C LEU A 683 -13.36 16.94 8.42
N GLY A 684 -13.81 16.70 9.67
CA GLY A 684 -13.75 15.38 10.31
C GLY A 684 -14.54 14.30 9.56
N ASP A 685 -15.73 14.63 9.04
CA ASP A 685 -16.57 13.73 8.22
C ASP A 685 -15.89 13.42 6.87
N LEU A 686 -15.13 14.36 6.31
CA LEU A 686 -14.35 14.18 5.08
C LEU A 686 -13.14 13.26 5.31
N LEU A 687 -12.39 13.44 6.40
CA LEU A 687 -11.26 12.56 6.74
C LEU A 687 -11.71 11.10 6.95
N ASP A 688 -12.91 10.90 7.50
CA ASP A 688 -13.54 9.60 7.70
C ASP A 688 -13.72 8.79 6.41
N VAL A 689 -13.87 9.46 5.25
CA VAL A 689 -13.97 8.80 3.94
C VAL A 689 -12.67 8.08 3.58
N PHE A 690 -11.51 8.72 3.79
CA PHE A 690 -10.19 8.19 3.44
C PHE A 690 -9.80 6.97 4.30
N GLN A 691 -10.43 6.79 5.46
CA GLN A 691 -10.21 5.66 6.37
C GLN A 691 -11.10 4.43 6.04
N LYS A 692 -12.02 4.53 5.08
CA LYS A 692 -13.07 3.53 4.82
C LYS A 692 -13.07 3.14 3.34
N PRO A 693 -12.48 1.99 2.94
CA PRO A 693 -12.33 1.60 1.53
C PRO A 693 -13.63 1.62 0.71
N GLY A 694 -14.76 1.23 1.31
CA GLY A 694 -16.09 1.29 0.69
C GLY A 694 -16.66 2.70 0.49
N LEU A 695 -16.04 3.74 1.05
CA LEU A 695 -16.33 5.15 0.77
C LEU A 695 -15.27 5.77 -0.15
N VAL A 696 -13.99 5.37 -0.03
CA VAL A 696 -12.91 5.77 -0.96
C VAL A 696 -13.25 5.43 -2.41
N SER A 697 -13.83 4.25 -2.65
CA SER A 697 -14.27 3.82 -3.99
C SER A 697 -15.40 4.69 -4.60
N GLN A 698 -16.07 5.49 -3.77
CA GLN A 698 -17.12 6.42 -4.19
C GLN A 698 -16.56 7.80 -4.58
N LEU A 699 -15.32 8.15 -4.22
CA LEU A 699 -14.67 9.41 -4.60
C LEU A 699 -14.24 9.36 -6.08
N GLN A 700 -14.96 10.07 -6.93
CA GLN A 700 -14.78 10.07 -8.39
C GLN A 700 -15.05 11.46 -8.97
N GLY A 701 -14.76 11.66 -10.26
CA GLY A 701 -15.01 12.93 -10.94
C GLY A 701 -14.15 14.08 -10.41
N ASP A 702 -14.73 15.27 -10.31
CA ASP A 702 -14.04 16.52 -9.90
C ASP A 702 -14.60 17.16 -8.64
N LEU A 703 -15.77 16.74 -8.19
CA LEU A 703 -16.43 17.22 -6.99
C LEU A 703 -17.05 16.05 -6.24
N ALA A 704 -16.67 15.85 -4.98
CA ALA A 704 -17.31 14.90 -4.09
C ALA A 704 -17.93 15.62 -2.90
N LEU A 705 -19.23 15.45 -2.73
CA LEU A 705 -20.03 16.02 -1.64
C LEU A 705 -20.16 14.97 -0.52
N VAL A 706 -19.57 15.27 0.64
CA VAL A 706 -19.49 14.38 1.79
C VAL A 706 -20.48 14.82 2.86
N ARG A 707 -21.28 13.86 3.32
CA ARG A 707 -22.19 13.97 4.48
C ARG A 707 -21.99 12.71 5.33
N PRO A 708 -22.39 12.69 6.62
CA PRO A 708 -22.23 11.51 7.48
C PRO A 708 -22.68 10.21 6.80
N GLY A 709 -21.73 9.30 6.55
CA GLY A 709 -21.96 8.00 5.91
C GLY A 709 -22.31 8.00 4.41
N THR A 710 -22.32 9.14 3.69
CA THR A 710 -22.65 9.17 2.25
C THR A 710 -21.74 10.11 1.45
N VAL A 711 -21.37 9.66 0.25
CA VAL A 711 -20.59 10.42 -0.74
C VAL A 711 -21.38 10.50 -2.05
N ASP A 712 -21.67 11.71 -2.53
CA ASP A 712 -22.16 11.96 -3.90
C ASP A 712 -21.01 12.52 -4.73
N SER A 713 -20.57 11.81 -5.78
CA SER A 713 -19.49 12.26 -6.66
C SER A 713 -20.02 12.75 -8.01
N LEU A 714 -19.36 13.75 -8.57
CA LEU A 714 -19.85 14.58 -9.67
C LEU A 714 -18.71 14.95 -10.62
N ARG A 715 -19.04 15.22 -11.88
CA ARG A 715 -18.17 15.94 -12.83
C ARG A 715 -18.91 17.18 -13.34
N VAL A 716 -18.22 18.33 -13.29
CA VAL A 716 -18.74 19.68 -13.56
C VAL A 716 -17.83 20.42 -14.55
N GLY A 717 -16.52 20.36 -14.35
CA GLY A 717 -15.50 21.06 -15.15
C GLY A 717 -15.20 20.42 -16.50
N GLU A 718 -14.14 20.89 -17.15
CA GLU A 718 -13.53 20.25 -18.31
C GLU A 718 -12.21 19.56 -17.89
N PRO A 719 -11.90 18.36 -18.43
CA PRO A 719 -10.67 17.66 -18.07
C PRO A 719 -9.44 18.19 -18.84
N TYR A 720 -8.40 18.53 -18.09
CA TYR A 720 -7.03 18.79 -18.57
C TYR A 720 -6.16 17.51 -18.50
N VAL A 721 -4.94 17.61 -19.02
CA VAL A 721 -4.01 16.48 -19.13
C VAL A 721 -2.70 16.79 -18.41
N VAL A 722 -2.24 15.84 -17.59
CA VAL A 722 -0.90 15.84 -16.99
C VAL A 722 -0.14 14.59 -17.46
N GLY A 723 1.14 14.76 -17.77
CA GLY A 723 2.01 13.68 -18.27
C GLY A 723 2.38 13.80 -19.75
N PHE A 724 2.80 12.69 -20.37
CA PHE A 724 3.29 12.62 -21.73
C PHE A 724 2.31 11.86 -22.65
N VAL A 725 1.63 12.60 -23.52
CA VAL A 725 0.90 12.01 -24.66
C VAL A 725 1.81 11.99 -25.89
N PRO A 726 2.10 10.82 -26.50
CA PRO A 726 2.84 10.72 -27.77
C PRO A 726 2.20 11.55 -28.89
N TRP A 727 2.98 12.00 -29.87
CA TRP A 727 2.46 12.87 -30.94
C TRP A 727 1.34 12.18 -31.77
N TYR A 728 1.54 10.91 -32.12
CA TYR A 728 0.56 10.11 -32.87
C TYR A 728 -0.72 9.86 -32.04
N ALA A 729 -0.59 9.73 -30.72
CA ALA A 729 -1.71 9.57 -29.80
C ALA A 729 -2.59 10.84 -29.73
N ARG A 730 -2.00 12.04 -29.80
CA ARG A 730 -2.74 13.30 -29.91
C ARG A 730 -3.50 13.40 -31.24
N VAL A 731 -2.86 13.05 -32.35
CA VAL A 731 -3.50 13.03 -33.68
C VAL A 731 -4.67 12.02 -33.69
N TRP A 732 -4.46 10.81 -33.19
CA TRP A 732 -5.49 9.77 -33.15
C TRP A 732 -6.67 10.14 -32.25
N THR A 733 -6.44 10.64 -31.03
CA THR A 733 -7.54 11.07 -30.15
C THR A 733 -8.32 12.26 -30.69
N HIS A 734 -7.66 13.25 -31.32
CA HIS A 734 -8.35 14.36 -31.95
C HIS A 734 -9.18 13.89 -33.16
N ALA A 735 -8.64 13.01 -34.00
CA ALA A 735 -9.36 12.48 -35.15
C ALA A 735 -10.52 11.53 -34.76
N ALA A 736 -10.36 10.74 -33.69
CA ALA A 736 -11.40 9.86 -33.15
C ALA A 736 -12.59 10.63 -32.55
N ARG A 737 -12.36 11.85 -32.03
CA ARG A 737 -13.45 12.78 -31.63
C ARG A 737 -14.25 13.34 -32.82
N HIS A 738 -13.72 13.23 -34.03
CA HIS A 738 -14.34 13.76 -35.26
C HIS A 738 -14.45 12.68 -36.36
N PRO A 739 -15.22 11.59 -36.12
CA PRO A 739 -15.26 10.42 -37.02
C PRO A 739 -15.76 10.76 -38.43
N VAL A 740 -16.63 11.77 -38.58
CA VAL A 740 -17.08 12.27 -39.89
C VAL A 740 -15.94 12.93 -40.67
N VAL A 741 -15.06 13.67 -39.99
CA VAL A 741 -13.88 14.30 -40.61
C VAL A 741 -12.84 13.24 -40.98
N LEU A 742 -12.61 12.25 -40.09
CA LEU A 742 -11.77 11.09 -40.39
C LEU A 742 -12.28 10.34 -41.63
N GLY A 743 -13.59 10.10 -41.72
CA GLY A 743 -14.24 9.47 -42.87
C GLY A 743 -14.07 10.27 -44.16
N ALA A 744 -14.32 11.59 -44.13
CA ALA A 744 -14.14 12.47 -45.28
C ALA A 744 -12.68 12.50 -45.77
N VAL A 745 -11.71 12.60 -44.85
CA VAL A 745 -10.28 12.54 -45.17
C VAL A 745 -9.90 11.16 -45.75
N GLY A 746 -10.46 10.07 -45.21
CA GLY A 746 -10.30 8.72 -45.75
C GLY A 746 -10.82 8.57 -47.18
N VAL A 747 -12.01 9.12 -47.48
CA VAL A 747 -12.59 9.13 -48.83
C VAL A 747 -11.72 9.94 -49.80
N VAL A 748 -11.25 11.13 -49.41
CA VAL A 748 -10.36 11.95 -50.24
C VAL A 748 -9.02 11.27 -50.47
N ALA A 749 -8.41 10.66 -49.45
CA ALA A 749 -7.17 9.90 -49.59
C ALA A 749 -7.34 8.67 -50.51
N GLY A 750 -8.47 7.96 -50.40
CA GLY A 750 -8.84 6.86 -51.29
C GLY A 750 -9.00 7.31 -52.74
N LEU A 751 -9.66 8.46 -52.97
CA LEU A 751 -9.80 9.07 -54.30
C LEU A 751 -8.44 9.47 -54.90
N LEU A 752 -7.56 10.08 -54.11
CA LEU A 752 -6.21 10.46 -54.54
C LEU A 752 -5.34 9.23 -54.84
N LEU A 753 -5.44 8.16 -54.05
CA LEU A 753 -4.79 6.88 -54.34
C LEU A 753 -5.34 6.24 -55.63
N ALA A 754 -6.66 6.23 -55.82
CA ALA A 754 -7.29 5.71 -57.02
C ALA A 754 -6.85 6.48 -58.27
N LEU A 755 -6.85 7.82 -58.24
CA LEU A 755 -6.35 8.68 -59.31
C LEU A 755 -4.84 8.47 -59.57
N GLY A 756 -4.05 8.32 -58.50
CA GLY A 756 -2.63 8.03 -58.58
C GLY A 756 -2.37 6.70 -59.31
N VAL A 757 -2.97 5.61 -58.83
CA VAL A 757 -2.89 4.28 -59.44
C VAL A 757 -3.41 4.29 -60.88
N PHE A 758 -4.55 4.92 -61.14
CA PHE A 758 -5.12 5.07 -62.49
C PHE A 758 -4.15 5.80 -63.44
N SER A 759 -3.52 6.89 -63.00
CA SER A 759 -2.53 7.61 -63.81
C SER A 759 -1.27 6.78 -64.10
N VAL A 760 -0.84 5.94 -63.16
CA VAL A 760 0.29 5.01 -63.34
C VAL A 760 -0.09 3.89 -64.32
N LEU A 761 -1.29 3.31 -64.17
CA LEU A 761 -1.81 2.29 -65.09
C LEU A 761 -2.01 2.85 -66.50
N GLN A 762 -2.54 4.08 -66.66
CA GLN A 762 -2.62 4.76 -67.96
C GLN A 762 -1.25 4.99 -68.58
N ARG A 763 -0.24 5.44 -67.81
CA ARG A 763 1.15 5.61 -68.29
C ARG A 763 1.82 4.28 -68.68
N ILE A 764 1.39 3.15 -68.10
CA ILE A 764 1.83 1.80 -68.49
C ILE A 764 1.09 1.33 -69.75
N ALA A 765 -0.22 1.60 -69.84
CA ALA A 765 -1.05 1.25 -70.99
C ALA A 765 -0.66 2.02 -72.26
N ALA A 766 -0.36 3.32 -72.16
CA ALA A 766 0.13 4.14 -73.28
C ALA A 766 1.43 3.57 -73.88
N ARG A 767 2.43 3.27 -73.02
CA ARG A 767 3.68 2.62 -73.42
C ARG A 767 3.52 1.22 -74.03
N ARG A 768 2.40 0.54 -73.77
CA ARG A 768 2.05 -0.76 -74.39
C ARG A 768 1.27 -0.59 -75.71
N ARG A 769 0.85 0.63 -76.07
CA ARG A 769 0.05 0.95 -77.25
C ARG A 769 0.80 1.74 -78.33
N GLY A 770 2.12 1.93 -78.19
CA GLY A 770 2.95 2.54 -79.23
C GLY A 770 3.01 4.07 -79.22
N MET A 771 3.05 4.68 -78.02
CA MET A 771 3.52 6.05 -77.78
C MET A 771 4.51 6.08 -76.61
#